data_AF-A0ABD2Q1M0-F1
#
_entry.id   AF-A0ABD2Q1M0-F1
#
_cell.length_a   1.000
_cell.length_b   1.000
_cell.length_c   1.000
_cell.angle_alpha   90.00
_cell.angle_beta   90.00
_cell.angle_gamma   90.00
#
_symmetry.space_group_name_H-M   'P 1'
#
loop_
_entity.id
_entity.type
_entity.pdbx_description
1 polymer ?
#
loop_
_entity_poly.entity_id
_entity_poly.type
_entity_poly.pdbx_seq_one_letter_code
_entity_poly.pdbx_strand_id
1 'polypeptide(L)'
;RFEVINVTKEDYEFEWQCQDCDEQARRRCREKVLSVLPQRGVIEAGKKITVKIDHTAEEIGTMESFWSLVVAQHQLQLPFLLVFHCQEPQVSFDKCHVSFPLMLVGHTLSRELILINHDRERSFKFTVDAQSLYGPSAVDKVTIQPMTGTIEPDQRLPLTVAFTARGERQVNINALCHIDGKTCPLNVNIKASCHAMSISVWLDSPLARDVQNPREVQQVLPYCEGNSPYEAVVRVSKRAITSPDLRHLFQSVDFGVIEYGEQSLCRVSVINHGQLDLEYHWLLGPAKVSRVEAGPADSDALTKPDMDLIDRYVQSGNPVISVSPQSGTIDSGKKVTFTLRFAPSAPKGTKSLEASRASKPVKLDNLVAAFLGIRDGPVYAFSLFGSTSKPKLHLSTELISFGRVFVHRTGLNQARLPLVLSNCDQDKSITVEAVTMLEDSPFSHPFTAIVLKPGEKTEILISFIPTCSKNYKKTLQFEVNGLARYGVSLEGTGIALELQVEKCLAEIVSSDNLRSMKRSTDPKFKALGRGVDLGALKVGQCSRAIVQVINPTKLDLFLHSLSVMPGSKSLQFDPEVLSWRVMNKSLSNPLEGTLISGKGGKIMIEITFQPTARMAPFTEQLVGQFSVVYDAEIMRNCPLEECNPNSGSTVPLCMLKGLCQGAEFRFDTAQVSFGAVVLGSQLTKRLLLINSGDVGARFQWKAQSLQPQLSISPMQGYSTPGQQTVFDVTLKPSQLAPDIRIEVCLPLYAPVHGSVI
;
A
#
# COMPACT_ATOMS: atom_id res chain seq x y z
N ARG A 1 22.43 -94.23 24.87
CA ARG A 1 23.22 -95.19 24.08
C ARG A 1 24.54 -95.41 24.80
N PHE A 2 25.05 -96.63 24.84
CA PHE A 2 26.36 -96.94 25.42
C PHE A 2 27.00 -98.11 24.65
N GLU A 3 28.28 -98.37 24.89
CA GLU A 3 29.01 -99.44 24.19
C GLU A 3 29.31 -100.60 25.15
N VAL A 4 29.18 -101.82 24.65
CA VAL A 4 29.58 -103.05 25.35
C VAL A 4 30.71 -103.68 24.57
N ILE A 5 31.79 -104.06 25.25
CA ILE A 5 33.02 -104.58 24.63
C ILE A 5 33.25 -106.02 25.09
N ASN A 6 33.52 -106.93 24.15
CA ASN A 6 33.98 -108.26 24.46
C ASN A 6 35.50 -108.24 24.72
N VAL A 7 35.90 -108.38 25.99
CA VAL A 7 37.31 -108.44 26.42
C VAL A 7 37.90 -109.85 26.41
N THR A 8 37.10 -110.87 26.05
CA THR A 8 37.54 -112.28 26.01
C THR A 8 38.18 -112.61 24.66
N LYS A 9 38.78 -113.81 24.58
CA LYS A 9 39.44 -114.32 23.37
C LYS A 9 38.50 -115.12 22.46
N GLU A 10 37.24 -115.27 22.85
CA GLU A 10 36.23 -116.05 22.15
C GLU A 10 35.01 -115.18 21.85
N ASP A 11 34.26 -115.52 20.82
CA ASP A 11 33.00 -114.86 20.49
C ASP A 11 31.94 -115.32 21.49
N TYR A 12 31.27 -114.40 22.18
CA TYR A 12 30.17 -114.76 23.09
C TYR A 12 28.84 -114.22 22.61
N GLU A 13 27.79 -114.99 22.85
CA GLU A 13 26.41 -114.59 22.60
C GLU A 13 25.86 -113.93 23.85
N PHE A 14 25.25 -112.76 23.68
CA PHE A 14 24.64 -112.03 24.76
C PHE A 14 23.14 -111.89 24.54
N GLU A 15 22.41 -111.81 25.64
CA GLU A 15 20.99 -111.49 25.66
C GLU A 15 20.70 -110.44 26.73
N TRP A 16 19.90 -109.44 26.37
CA TRP A 16 19.35 -108.46 27.31
C TRP A 16 18.00 -108.95 27.83
N GLN A 17 17.94 -109.17 29.13
CA GLN A 17 16.73 -109.58 29.82
C GLN A 17 16.21 -108.46 30.73
N CYS A 18 14.95 -108.06 30.53
CA CYS A 18 14.20 -107.13 31.38
C CYS A 18 13.89 -107.85 32.70
N GLN A 19 14.43 -107.38 33.83
CA GLN A 19 14.33 -108.00 35.16
C GLN A 19 13.25 -107.35 36.03
N ASP A 20 12.46 -106.44 35.47
CA ASP A 20 11.42 -105.76 36.23
C ASP A 20 10.39 -106.77 36.79
N CYS A 21 10.18 -106.69 38.11
CA CYS A 21 9.31 -107.58 38.88
C CYS A 21 7.84 -107.13 38.89
N ASP A 22 7.55 -105.91 38.40
CA ASP A 22 6.22 -105.31 38.42
C ASP A 22 5.38 -105.68 37.18
N GLU A 23 4.08 -105.96 37.36
CA GLU A 23 3.18 -106.32 36.22
C GLU A 23 3.05 -105.19 35.20
N GLN A 24 3.07 -103.93 35.65
CA GLN A 24 3.08 -102.74 34.78
C GLN A 24 4.40 -102.59 34.02
N ALA A 25 5.53 -102.92 34.64
CA ALA A 25 6.84 -102.87 33.99
C ALA A 25 7.00 -103.98 32.93
N ARG A 26 6.45 -105.17 33.17
CA ARG A 26 6.40 -106.26 32.19
C ARG A 26 5.50 -105.96 30.99
N ARG A 27 4.41 -105.20 31.16
CA ARG A 27 3.60 -104.69 30.04
C ARG A 27 4.40 -103.72 29.15
N ARG A 28 5.15 -102.78 29.76
CA ARG A 28 6.01 -101.82 29.03
C ARG A 28 7.08 -102.50 28.16
N CYS A 29 7.71 -103.58 28.65
CA CYS A 29 8.67 -104.39 27.87
C CYS A 29 7.97 -105.20 26.73
N ARG A 30 6.70 -105.62 26.89
CA ARG A 30 5.92 -106.34 25.85
C ARG A 30 5.38 -105.43 24.75
N GLU A 31 4.98 -104.21 25.09
CA GLU A 31 4.41 -103.22 24.17
C GLU A 31 5.49 -102.36 23.48
N LYS A 32 6.78 -102.67 23.69
CA LYS A 32 7.96 -101.96 23.15
C LYS A 32 8.07 -100.49 23.60
N VAL A 33 7.50 -100.15 24.76
CA VAL A 33 7.60 -98.81 25.37
C VAL A 33 9.03 -98.53 25.85
N LEU A 34 9.75 -99.56 26.28
CA LEU A 34 11.18 -99.55 26.57
C LEU A 34 11.84 -100.78 25.93
N SER A 35 12.87 -100.58 25.11
CA SER A 35 13.62 -101.68 24.50
C SER A 35 15.11 -101.40 24.43
N VAL A 36 15.90 -102.44 24.67
CA VAL A 36 17.36 -102.42 24.55
C VAL A 36 17.73 -103.18 23.27
N LEU A 37 18.35 -102.48 22.32
CA LEU A 37 18.66 -102.98 20.98
C LEU A 37 20.17 -102.99 20.71
N PRO A 38 20.71 -104.08 20.11
CA PRO A 38 20.01 -105.33 19.82
C PRO A 38 19.74 -106.14 21.10
N GLN A 39 18.59 -106.80 21.17
CA GLN A 39 18.17 -107.57 22.35
C GLN A 39 18.99 -108.85 22.54
N ARG A 40 19.44 -109.46 21.44
CA ARG A 40 20.37 -110.58 21.42
C ARG A 40 21.35 -110.43 20.26
N GLY A 41 22.53 -110.97 20.40
CA GLY A 41 23.53 -110.95 19.34
C GLY A 41 24.83 -111.59 19.76
N VAL A 42 25.79 -111.63 18.85
CA VAL A 42 27.16 -112.11 19.11
C VAL A 42 28.11 -110.93 19.10
N ILE A 43 28.96 -110.83 20.11
CA ILE A 43 30.07 -109.87 20.11
C ILE A 43 31.34 -110.68 19.86
N GLU A 44 31.95 -110.46 18.70
CA GLU A 44 33.21 -111.12 18.36
C GLU A 44 34.33 -110.71 19.33
N ALA A 45 35.30 -111.61 19.54
CA ALA A 45 36.44 -111.40 20.43
C ALA A 45 37.14 -110.05 20.16
N GLY A 46 37.29 -109.22 21.19
CA GLY A 46 37.92 -107.90 21.09
C GLY A 46 37.08 -106.81 20.40
N LYS A 47 35.88 -107.12 19.87
CA LYS A 47 35.00 -106.12 19.25
C LYS A 47 34.03 -105.52 20.27
N LYS A 48 33.44 -104.39 19.88
CA LYS A 48 32.42 -103.66 20.63
C LYS A 48 31.12 -103.58 19.86
N ILE A 49 30.01 -103.56 20.58
CA ILE A 49 28.68 -103.30 20.02
C ILE A 49 28.06 -102.09 20.70
N THR A 50 27.38 -101.26 19.92
CA THR A 50 26.62 -100.13 20.45
C THR A 50 25.23 -100.60 20.85
N VAL A 51 24.91 -100.44 22.12
CA VAL A 51 23.60 -100.69 22.68
C VAL A 51 22.78 -99.40 22.65
N LYS A 52 21.64 -99.47 21.96
CA LYS A 52 20.65 -98.40 21.91
C LYS A 52 19.53 -98.71 22.88
N ILE A 53 19.10 -97.70 23.61
CA ILE A 53 17.95 -97.76 24.49
C ILE A 53 16.90 -96.90 23.81
N ASP A 54 15.82 -97.53 23.35
CA ASP A 54 14.67 -96.84 22.79
C ASP A 54 13.58 -96.82 23.86
N HIS A 55 13.15 -95.60 24.23
CA HIS A 55 12.13 -95.36 25.26
C HIS A 55 11.09 -94.37 24.77
N THR A 56 9.80 -94.71 24.93
CA THR A 56 8.67 -93.83 24.69
C THR A 56 8.00 -93.52 26.02
N ALA A 57 8.05 -92.27 26.46
CA ALA A 57 7.48 -91.87 27.75
C ALA A 57 5.96 -91.73 27.66
N GLU A 58 5.24 -92.39 28.56
CA GLU A 58 3.77 -92.28 28.68
C GLU A 58 3.34 -91.36 29.82
N GLU A 59 4.19 -91.18 30.83
CA GLU A 59 3.93 -90.35 32.02
C GLU A 59 5.10 -89.43 32.33
N ILE A 60 4.80 -88.31 33.00
CA ILE A 60 5.79 -87.34 33.50
C ILE A 60 6.32 -87.86 34.85
N GLY A 61 7.63 -87.87 35.03
CA GLY A 61 8.27 -88.33 36.24
C GLY A 61 9.60 -89.04 35.99
N THR A 62 10.19 -89.55 37.08
CA THR A 62 11.38 -90.41 36.98
C THR A 62 10.91 -91.85 36.83
N MET A 63 11.35 -92.51 35.77
CA MET A 63 11.10 -93.93 35.54
C MET A 63 12.41 -94.71 35.64
N GLU A 64 12.37 -95.82 36.35
CA GLU A 64 13.49 -96.72 36.52
C GLU A 64 13.14 -98.10 35.96
N SER A 65 14.10 -98.77 35.31
CA SER A 65 13.95 -100.14 34.81
C SER A 65 15.25 -100.91 34.95
N PHE A 66 15.14 -102.14 35.45
CA PHE A 66 16.25 -103.04 35.73
C PHE A 66 16.41 -104.03 34.58
N TRP A 67 17.62 -104.07 34.00
CA TRP A 67 17.99 -104.96 32.92
C TRP A 67 19.20 -105.80 33.32
N SER A 68 19.31 -107.00 32.80
CA SER A 68 20.51 -107.82 32.95
C SER A 68 21.06 -108.23 31.60
N LEU A 69 22.36 -108.00 31.39
CA LEU A 69 23.11 -108.59 30.28
C LEU A 69 23.52 -110.01 30.67
N VAL A 70 22.97 -111.00 29.98
CA VAL A 70 23.24 -112.42 30.20
C VAL A 70 24.16 -112.95 29.10
N VAL A 71 25.27 -113.55 29.50
CA VAL A 71 26.18 -114.27 28.60
C VAL A 71 26.25 -115.72 29.09
N ALA A 72 25.44 -116.58 28.48
CA ALA A 72 25.19 -117.94 28.96
C ALA A 72 26.46 -118.80 28.95
N GLN A 73 27.33 -118.66 27.93
CA GLN A 73 28.55 -119.46 27.81
C GLN A 73 29.53 -119.25 28.97
N HIS A 74 29.49 -118.09 29.62
CA HIS A 74 30.40 -117.71 30.70
C HIS A 74 29.72 -117.60 32.07
N GLN A 75 28.45 -118.02 32.18
CA GLN A 75 27.64 -117.88 33.40
C GLN A 75 27.65 -116.44 33.96
N LEU A 76 27.74 -115.44 33.08
CA LEU A 76 27.84 -114.03 33.46
C LEU A 76 26.46 -113.38 33.35
N GLN A 77 26.04 -112.71 34.43
CA GLN A 77 24.84 -111.87 34.46
C GLN A 77 25.20 -110.52 35.09
N LEU A 78 25.19 -109.45 34.28
CA LEU A 78 25.52 -108.09 34.74
C LEU A 78 24.24 -107.24 34.86
N PRO A 79 23.93 -106.68 36.04
CA PRO A 79 22.76 -105.82 36.23
C PRO A 79 23.03 -104.38 35.72
N PHE A 80 22.01 -103.78 35.14
CA PHE A 80 21.96 -102.40 34.66
C PHE A 80 20.68 -101.73 35.15
N LEU A 81 20.81 -100.54 35.76
CA LEU A 81 19.69 -99.67 36.09
C LEU A 81 19.59 -98.56 35.04
N LEU A 82 18.48 -98.52 34.33
CA LEU A 82 18.17 -97.45 33.39
C LEU A 82 17.22 -96.47 34.08
N VAL A 83 17.64 -95.21 34.22
CA VAL A 83 16.83 -94.12 34.80
C VAL A 83 16.50 -93.09 33.72
N PHE A 84 15.21 -92.83 33.52
CA PHE A 84 14.69 -91.84 32.58
C PHE A 84 13.99 -90.72 33.36
N HIS A 85 14.29 -89.47 32.99
CA HIS A 85 13.59 -88.30 33.52
C HIS A 85 12.68 -87.74 32.44
N CYS A 86 11.38 -87.99 32.57
CA CYS A 86 10.36 -87.55 31.64
C CYS A 86 9.77 -86.23 32.15
N GLN A 87 10.13 -85.12 31.50
CA GLN A 87 9.64 -83.78 31.84
C GLN A 87 8.89 -83.18 30.66
N GLU A 88 7.79 -82.49 30.95
CA GLU A 88 7.03 -81.73 29.96
C GLU A 88 7.88 -80.56 29.41
N PRO A 89 7.79 -80.26 28.09
CA PRO A 89 8.44 -79.10 27.50
C PRO A 89 8.17 -77.80 28.27
N GLN A 90 9.24 -77.13 28.71
CA GLN A 90 9.20 -75.85 29.39
C GLN A 90 9.22 -74.71 28.36
N VAL A 91 8.25 -74.70 27.45
CA VAL A 91 8.08 -73.67 26.41
C VAL A 91 6.93 -72.75 26.79
N SER A 92 7.11 -71.44 26.66
CA SER A 92 6.10 -70.43 26.98
C SER A 92 6.18 -69.22 26.06
N PHE A 93 5.09 -68.47 25.92
CA PHE A 93 5.16 -67.11 25.35
C PHE A 93 5.70 -66.10 26.37
N ASP A 94 6.36 -65.04 25.89
CA ASP A 94 6.77 -63.91 26.73
C ASP A 94 5.58 -63.14 27.32
N LYS A 95 4.42 -63.20 26.64
CA LYS A 95 3.18 -62.50 27.02
C LYS A 95 1.97 -63.42 26.82
N CYS A 96 0.97 -63.24 27.68
CA CYS A 96 -0.32 -63.95 27.57
C CYS A 96 -1.34 -63.23 26.68
N HIS A 97 -1.07 -62.00 26.25
CA HIS A 97 -1.94 -61.25 25.35
C HIS A 97 -1.16 -60.29 24.43
N VAL A 98 -1.72 -60.04 23.25
CA VAL A 98 -1.25 -59.06 22.27
C VAL A 98 -2.40 -58.12 21.97
N SER A 99 -2.30 -56.86 22.41
CA SER A 99 -3.30 -55.83 22.14
C SER A 99 -2.83 -54.90 21.04
N PHE A 100 -3.64 -54.76 20.01
CA PHE A 100 -3.48 -53.75 18.99
C PHE A 100 -4.04 -52.41 19.50
N PRO A 101 -3.42 -51.27 19.13
CA PRO A 101 -3.99 -49.95 19.40
C PRO A 101 -5.32 -49.78 18.64
N LEU A 102 -5.99 -48.63 18.80
CA LEU A 102 -7.13 -48.29 17.96
C LEU A 102 -6.73 -48.36 16.48
N MET A 103 -7.46 -49.14 15.70
CA MET A 103 -7.16 -49.42 14.29
C MET A 103 -8.23 -48.84 13.37
N LEU A 104 -7.79 -48.17 12.31
CA LEU A 104 -8.66 -47.73 11.23
C LEU A 104 -9.00 -48.93 10.32
N VAL A 105 -10.27 -49.06 9.94
CA VAL A 105 -10.70 -50.09 8.98
C VAL A 105 -9.91 -49.94 7.66
N GLY A 106 -9.40 -51.06 7.15
CA GLY A 106 -8.54 -51.13 5.96
C GLY A 106 -7.05 -51.29 6.27
N HIS A 107 -6.62 -50.98 7.50
CA HIS A 107 -5.21 -51.05 7.88
C HIS A 107 -4.80 -52.40 8.48
N THR A 108 -3.54 -52.77 8.23
CA THR A 108 -2.90 -53.93 8.84
C THR A 108 -1.81 -53.46 9.80
N LEU A 109 -1.84 -53.95 11.03
CA LEU A 109 -0.77 -53.73 12.01
C LEU A 109 -0.13 -55.06 12.38
N SER A 110 1.16 -55.00 12.69
CA SER A 110 1.94 -56.15 13.15
C SER A 110 2.54 -55.88 14.53
N ARG A 111 2.58 -56.90 15.37
CA ARG A 111 3.18 -56.90 16.71
C ARG A 111 4.06 -58.14 16.87
N GLU A 112 5.02 -58.05 17.79
CA GLU A 112 5.92 -59.14 18.09
C GLU A 112 5.44 -59.93 19.33
N LEU A 113 5.48 -61.25 19.23
CA LEU A 113 5.24 -62.23 20.29
C LEU A 113 6.43 -63.18 20.34
N ILE A 114 7.03 -63.41 21.50
CA ILE A 114 8.25 -64.22 21.60
C ILE A 114 7.92 -65.58 22.20
N LEU A 115 8.27 -66.65 21.48
CA LEU A 115 8.26 -68.02 22.00
C LEU A 115 9.60 -68.30 22.68
N ILE A 116 9.56 -68.74 23.94
CA ILE A 116 10.75 -68.95 24.77
C ILE A 116 10.81 -70.42 25.17
N ASN A 117 11.92 -71.08 24.87
CA ASN A 117 12.25 -72.39 25.39
C ASN A 117 13.13 -72.23 26.63
N HIS A 118 12.65 -72.68 27.80
CA HIS A 118 13.41 -72.65 29.06
C HIS A 118 14.19 -73.95 29.30
N ASP A 119 14.12 -74.92 28.39
CA ASP A 119 14.94 -76.13 28.40
C ASP A 119 16.32 -75.84 27.78
N ARG A 120 17.38 -76.30 28.43
CA ARG A 120 18.78 -76.05 28.04
C ARG A 120 19.35 -77.11 27.11
N GLU A 121 18.66 -78.24 26.95
CA GLU A 121 19.19 -79.41 26.26
C GLU A 121 18.30 -79.88 25.10
N ARG A 122 16.99 -79.65 25.18
CA ARG A 122 16.01 -80.18 24.20
C ARG A 122 15.41 -79.08 23.34
N SER A 123 15.29 -79.36 22.04
CA SER A 123 14.50 -78.57 21.10
C SER A 123 13.10 -79.13 20.93
N PHE A 124 12.14 -78.27 20.64
CA PHE A 124 10.74 -78.65 20.50
C PHE A 124 10.17 -78.13 19.19
N LYS A 125 9.34 -78.92 18.50
CA LYS A 125 8.58 -78.43 17.36
C LYS A 125 7.33 -77.73 17.83
N PHE A 126 6.99 -76.63 17.18
CA PHE A 126 5.75 -75.90 17.43
C PHE A 126 4.93 -75.76 16.15
N THR A 127 3.61 -75.73 16.31
CA THR A 127 2.63 -75.51 15.24
C THR A 127 1.49 -74.64 15.76
N VAL A 128 1.28 -73.50 15.11
CA VAL A 128 0.13 -72.61 15.35
C VAL A 128 -1.11 -73.22 14.71
N ASP A 129 -2.18 -73.38 15.48
CA ASP A 129 -3.44 -73.88 14.97
C ASP A 129 -4.12 -72.81 14.09
N ALA A 130 -4.22 -73.09 12.80
CA ALA A 130 -4.83 -72.19 11.83
C ALA A 130 -6.31 -71.89 12.11
N GLN A 131 -7.04 -72.80 12.77
CA GLN A 131 -8.46 -72.60 13.10
C GLN A 131 -8.63 -71.64 14.28
N SER A 132 -7.69 -71.66 15.23
CA SER A 132 -7.67 -70.73 16.37
C SER A 132 -7.41 -69.26 16.00
N LEU A 133 -6.98 -68.98 14.76
CA LEU A 133 -6.65 -67.63 14.29
C LEU A 133 -7.86 -66.82 13.81
N TYR A 134 -9.05 -67.42 13.81
CA TYR A 134 -10.29 -66.77 13.39
C TYR A 134 -11.05 -66.21 14.60
N GLY A 135 -11.62 -65.02 14.44
CA GLY A 135 -12.53 -64.43 15.42
C GLY A 135 -13.86 -65.18 15.55
N PRO A 136 -14.68 -64.86 16.55
CA PRO A 136 -15.98 -65.52 16.80
C PRO A 136 -16.93 -65.53 15.59
N SER A 137 -16.79 -64.54 14.69
CA SER A 137 -17.59 -64.38 13.48
C SER A 137 -16.97 -65.03 12.23
N ALA A 138 -15.77 -65.61 12.34
CA ALA A 138 -14.93 -66.08 11.22
C ALA A 138 -14.60 -65.03 10.13
N VAL A 139 -14.98 -63.76 10.31
CA VAL A 139 -14.68 -62.66 9.37
C VAL A 139 -13.27 -62.10 9.62
N ASP A 140 -12.92 -61.97 10.89
CA ASP A 140 -11.66 -61.42 11.36
C ASP A 140 -10.63 -62.54 11.47
N LYS A 141 -9.46 -62.35 10.84
CA LYS A 141 -8.37 -63.32 10.83
C LYS A 141 -7.07 -62.66 11.25
N VAL A 142 -6.40 -63.26 12.22
CA VAL A 142 -5.02 -62.91 12.60
C VAL A 142 -4.06 -63.82 11.85
N THR A 143 -2.85 -63.33 11.56
CA THR A 143 -1.75 -64.15 11.05
C THR A 143 -0.61 -64.16 12.05
N ILE A 144 -0.03 -65.33 12.30
CA ILE A 144 1.18 -65.48 13.11
C ILE A 144 2.25 -66.10 12.21
N GLN A 145 3.43 -65.49 12.13
CA GLN A 145 4.55 -65.98 11.31
C GLN A 145 5.84 -66.04 12.13
N PRO A 146 6.60 -67.14 12.09
CA PRO A 146 6.28 -68.43 11.45
C PRO A 146 5.10 -69.18 12.12
N MET A 147 4.30 -69.91 11.32
CA MET A 147 3.23 -70.78 11.85
C MET A 147 3.73 -72.13 12.34
N THR A 148 4.86 -72.61 11.83
CA THR A 148 5.48 -73.88 12.23
C THR A 148 6.98 -73.69 12.32
N GLY A 149 7.64 -74.48 13.15
CA GLY A 149 9.09 -74.46 13.26
C GLY A 149 9.60 -75.33 14.41
N THR A 150 10.90 -75.25 14.65
CA THR A 150 11.56 -75.85 15.81
C THR A 150 12.14 -74.72 16.66
N ILE A 151 11.92 -74.77 17.96
CA ILE A 151 12.58 -73.89 18.94
C ILE A 151 13.75 -74.64 19.58
N GLU A 152 14.94 -74.10 19.42
CA GLU A 152 16.20 -74.65 19.95
C GLU A 152 16.31 -74.42 21.48
N PRO A 153 17.24 -75.12 22.17
CA PRO A 153 17.44 -74.93 23.60
C PRO A 153 17.82 -73.49 23.95
N ASP A 154 17.28 -72.96 25.06
CA ASP A 154 17.43 -71.57 25.52
C ASP A 154 17.08 -70.48 24.46
N GLN A 155 16.40 -70.84 23.37
CA GLN A 155 16.09 -69.92 22.28
C GLN A 155 14.89 -69.01 22.63
N ARG A 156 14.97 -67.75 22.20
CA ARG A 156 13.86 -66.79 22.17
C ARG A 156 13.51 -66.50 20.71
N LEU A 157 12.46 -67.14 20.20
CA LEU A 157 12.06 -67.06 18.81
C LEU A 157 10.96 -65.99 18.63
N PRO A 158 11.21 -64.89 17.89
CA PRO A 158 10.20 -63.88 17.62
C PRO A 158 9.18 -64.37 16.56
N LEU A 159 7.90 -64.21 16.88
CA LEU A 159 6.75 -64.46 16.01
C LEU A 159 6.06 -63.12 15.69
N THR A 160 5.79 -62.87 14.41
CA THR A 160 5.06 -61.70 13.93
C THR A 160 3.57 -61.98 13.93
N VAL A 161 2.83 -61.30 14.78
CA VAL A 161 1.36 -61.32 14.84
C VAL A 161 0.82 -60.14 14.05
N ALA A 162 0.14 -60.37 12.94
CA ALA A 162 -0.46 -59.32 12.12
C ALA A 162 -1.99 -59.44 12.06
N PHE A 163 -2.67 -58.30 12.09
CA PHE A 163 -4.13 -58.22 12.05
C PHE A 163 -4.55 -57.11 11.08
N THR A 164 -5.57 -57.39 10.26
CA THR A 164 -6.16 -56.44 9.31
C THR A 164 -7.58 -56.09 9.74
N ALA A 165 -7.84 -54.81 10.03
CA ALA A 165 -9.16 -54.34 10.42
C ALA A 165 -10.11 -54.33 9.20
N ARG A 166 -11.15 -55.17 9.20
CA ARG A 166 -12.09 -55.30 8.06
C ARG A 166 -13.45 -54.64 8.28
N GLY A 167 -13.74 -54.19 9.50
CA GLY A 167 -14.96 -53.47 9.83
C GLY A 167 -14.92 -52.91 11.24
N GLU A 168 -15.86 -52.03 11.56
CA GLU A 168 -15.96 -51.39 12.87
C GLU A 168 -16.51 -52.38 13.92
N ARG A 169 -15.63 -52.85 14.82
CA ARG A 169 -15.93 -53.82 15.89
C ARG A 169 -14.74 -53.98 16.83
N GLN A 170 -15.01 -54.53 18.01
CA GLN A 170 -13.98 -55.06 18.90
C GLN A 170 -13.75 -56.55 18.61
N VAL A 171 -12.50 -56.94 18.47
CA VAL A 171 -12.07 -58.29 18.14
C VAL A 171 -11.29 -58.87 19.30
N ASN A 172 -11.61 -60.10 19.66
CA ASN A 172 -10.94 -60.87 20.69
C ASN A 172 -10.76 -62.32 20.19
N ILE A 173 -9.52 -62.73 19.96
CA ILE A 173 -9.13 -64.02 19.36
C ILE A 173 -8.19 -64.75 20.32
N ASN A 174 -8.41 -66.04 20.56
CA ASN A 174 -7.50 -66.88 21.35
C ASN A 174 -6.72 -67.78 20.40
N ALA A 175 -5.48 -67.40 20.07
CA ALA A 175 -4.63 -68.21 19.22
C ALA A 175 -3.96 -69.32 20.04
N LEU A 176 -3.99 -70.54 19.49
CA LEU A 176 -3.41 -71.74 20.09
C LEU A 176 -2.14 -72.14 19.34
N CYS A 177 -1.10 -72.50 20.09
CA CYS A 177 0.15 -73.01 19.58
C CYS A 177 0.47 -74.34 20.26
N HIS A 178 0.52 -75.40 19.45
CA HIS A 178 0.86 -76.75 19.90
C HIS A 178 2.37 -76.91 19.96
N ILE A 179 2.87 -77.45 21.08
CA ILE A 179 4.26 -77.84 21.27
C ILE A 179 4.30 -79.36 21.35
N ASP A 180 5.13 -79.99 20.53
CA ASP A 180 5.28 -81.45 20.55
C ASP A 180 5.70 -81.93 21.96
N GLY A 181 4.92 -82.86 22.52
CA GLY A 181 5.15 -83.40 23.87
C GLY A 181 4.56 -82.57 25.01
N LYS A 182 3.91 -81.43 24.73
CA LYS A 182 3.14 -80.67 25.73
C LYS A 182 1.67 -81.07 25.69
N THR A 183 1.09 -81.34 26.87
CA THR A 183 -0.29 -81.85 26.97
C THR A 183 -1.35 -80.78 26.66
N CYS A 184 -1.06 -79.53 27.02
CA CYS A 184 -1.91 -78.38 26.74
C CYS A 184 -1.23 -77.41 25.77
N PRO A 185 -1.91 -76.94 24.71
CA PRO A 185 -1.35 -75.93 23.82
C PRO A 185 -1.15 -74.60 24.54
N LEU A 186 -0.16 -73.83 24.09
CA LEU A 186 0.03 -72.46 24.54
C LEU A 186 -1.07 -71.58 23.97
N ASN A 187 -1.62 -70.69 24.79
CA ASN A 187 -2.69 -69.78 24.41
C ASN A 187 -2.20 -68.33 24.51
N VAL A 188 -2.46 -67.53 23.47
CA VAL A 188 -2.26 -66.09 23.46
C VAL A 188 -3.55 -65.37 23.06
N ASN A 189 -3.96 -64.41 23.88
CA ASN A 189 -5.16 -63.63 23.64
C ASN A 189 -4.86 -62.38 22.80
N ILE A 190 -5.44 -62.27 21.61
CA ILE A 190 -5.25 -61.16 20.69
C ILE A 190 -6.47 -60.26 20.71
N LYS A 191 -6.28 -58.99 21.09
CA LYS A 191 -7.34 -57.98 21.14
C LYS A 191 -7.09 -56.86 20.15
N ALA A 192 -8.13 -56.41 19.45
CA ALA A 192 -8.09 -55.24 18.58
C ALA A 192 -9.40 -54.45 18.66
N SER A 193 -9.33 -53.12 18.59
CA SER A 193 -10.52 -52.25 18.49
C SER A 193 -10.48 -51.52 17.16
N CYS A 194 -11.42 -51.82 16.28
CA CYS A 194 -11.47 -51.29 14.91
C CYS A 194 -12.57 -50.25 14.81
N HIS A 195 -12.24 -49.08 14.25
CA HIS A 195 -13.18 -47.97 14.05
C HIS A 195 -13.17 -47.54 12.58
N ALA A 196 -14.34 -47.20 12.05
CA ALA A 196 -14.45 -46.59 10.74
C ALA A 196 -14.10 -45.10 10.82
N MET A 197 -13.61 -44.53 9.72
CA MET A 197 -13.47 -43.08 9.64
C MET A 197 -14.85 -42.44 9.59
N SER A 198 -15.11 -41.48 10.47
CA SER A 198 -16.36 -40.73 10.49
C SER A 198 -16.04 -39.24 10.52
N ILE A 199 -16.31 -38.57 9.40
CA ILE A 199 -15.95 -37.16 9.18
C ILE A 199 -17.09 -36.44 8.47
N SER A 200 -17.33 -35.20 8.86
CA SER A 200 -18.24 -34.30 8.14
C SER A 200 -17.55 -32.97 7.86
N VAL A 201 -17.78 -32.41 6.66
CA VAL A 201 -17.19 -31.15 6.21
C VAL A 201 -18.30 -30.18 5.90
N TRP A 202 -18.19 -28.98 6.44
CA TRP A 202 -19.22 -27.95 6.39
C TRP A 202 -18.63 -26.67 5.79
N LEU A 203 -19.32 -26.07 4.83
CA LEU A 203 -18.93 -24.83 4.17
C LEU A 203 -19.83 -23.69 4.65
N ASP A 204 -19.22 -22.64 5.17
CA ASP A 204 -19.89 -21.39 5.51
C ASP A 204 -20.01 -20.52 4.24
N SER A 205 -21.15 -19.83 4.07
CA SER A 205 -21.30 -18.90 2.95
C SER A 205 -20.32 -17.71 3.10
N PRO A 206 -19.49 -17.41 2.09
CA PRO A 206 -18.61 -16.24 2.11
C PRO A 206 -19.36 -14.90 1.94
N LEU A 207 -20.61 -14.92 1.46
CA LEU A 207 -21.39 -13.72 1.20
C LEU A 207 -22.28 -13.40 2.40
N ALA A 208 -22.03 -12.26 3.06
CA ALA A 208 -22.74 -11.81 4.26
C ALA A 208 -24.27 -11.66 4.10
N ARG A 209 -24.80 -11.72 2.88
CA ARG A 209 -26.25 -11.64 2.57
C ARG A 209 -26.96 -12.99 2.67
N ASP A 210 -26.23 -14.11 2.64
CA ASP A 210 -26.80 -15.45 2.81
C ASP A 210 -26.65 -15.90 4.27
N VAL A 211 -27.65 -15.59 5.09
CA VAL A 211 -27.85 -16.22 6.41
C VAL A 211 -28.43 -17.63 6.22
N GLN A 212 -27.84 -18.41 5.31
CA GLN A 212 -28.16 -19.84 5.19
C GLN A 212 -27.23 -20.63 6.10
N ASN A 213 -27.80 -21.64 6.75
CA ASN A 213 -27.04 -22.59 7.55
C ASN A 213 -25.85 -23.15 6.76
N PRO A 214 -24.71 -23.43 7.42
CA PRO A 214 -23.56 -24.04 6.79
C PRO A 214 -23.97 -25.30 6.04
N ARG A 215 -23.47 -25.47 4.81
CA ARG A 215 -23.83 -26.58 3.92
C ARG A 215 -22.84 -27.72 4.07
N GLU A 216 -23.32 -28.95 4.20
CA GLU A 216 -22.46 -30.12 4.20
C GLU A 216 -21.87 -30.36 2.79
N VAL A 217 -20.56 -30.60 2.74
CA VAL A 217 -19.79 -30.75 1.50
C VAL A 217 -19.67 -32.22 1.17
N GLN A 218 -20.01 -32.58 -0.06
CA GLN A 218 -19.84 -33.96 -0.53
C GLN A 218 -18.38 -34.26 -0.86
N GLN A 219 -17.96 -35.48 -0.53
CA GLN A 219 -16.63 -35.98 -0.88
C GLN A 219 -16.53 -36.24 -2.39
N VAL A 220 -15.38 -35.89 -2.98
CA VAL A 220 -15.07 -36.17 -4.39
C VAL A 220 -14.58 -37.60 -4.55
N LEU A 221 -13.70 -38.04 -3.64
CA LEU A 221 -13.23 -39.42 -3.55
C LEU A 221 -13.45 -39.95 -2.13
N PRO A 222 -13.87 -41.22 -1.98
CA PRO A 222 -14.09 -41.82 -0.67
C PRO A 222 -12.78 -42.16 0.08
N TYR A 223 -11.67 -42.34 -0.63
CA TYR A 223 -10.36 -42.67 -0.05
C TYR A 223 -9.23 -41.97 -0.81
N CYS A 224 -8.18 -41.58 -0.08
CA CYS A 224 -6.98 -40.98 -0.59
C CYS A 224 -6.12 -42.04 -1.30
N GLU A 225 -5.83 -41.82 -2.58
CA GLU A 225 -4.83 -42.61 -3.29
C GLU A 225 -3.43 -42.04 -3.00
N GLY A 226 -2.63 -42.72 -2.19
CA GLY A 226 -1.25 -42.29 -1.89
C GLY A 226 -0.75 -42.64 -0.49
N ASN A 227 0.57 -42.48 -0.28
CA ASN A 227 1.20 -42.73 1.03
C ASN A 227 1.07 -41.54 2.00
N SER A 228 0.62 -40.38 1.52
CA SER A 228 0.39 -39.19 2.34
C SER A 228 -0.82 -38.38 1.83
N PRO A 229 -1.49 -37.61 2.71
CA PRO A 229 -2.58 -36.73 2.30
C PRO A 229 -2.14 -35.68 1.27
N TYR A 230 -0.88 -35.21 1.30
CA TYR A 230 -0.34 -34.31 0.28
C TYR A 230 -0.30 -34.97 -1.11
N GLU A 231 0.26 -36.17 -1.23
CA GLU A 231 0.29 -36.85 -2.52
C GLU A 231 -1.11 -37.13 -3.07
N ALA A 232 -2.06 -37.45 -2.19
CA ALA A 232 -3.45 -37.69 -2.57
C ALA A 232 -4.10 -36.45 -3.18
N VAL A 233 -3.99 -35.29 -2.55
CA VAL A 233 -4.52 -34.03 -3.12
C VAL A 233 -3.80 -33.62 -4.41
N VAL A 234 -2.50 -33.92 -4.56
CA VAL A 234 -1.77 -33.71 -5.82
C VAL A 234 -2.31 -34.61 -6.94
N ARG A 235 -2.56 -35.90 -6.68
CA ARG A 235 -3.15 -36.80 -7.68
C ARG A 235 -4.55 -36.35 -8.09
N VAL A 236 -5.39 -35.97 -7.13
CA VAL A 236 -6.75 -35.48 -7.40
C VAL A 236 -6.73 -34.18 -8.19
N SER A 237 -5.87 -33.22 -7.83
CA SER A 237 -5.73 -31.97 -8.59
C SER A 237 -5.28 -32.23 -10.03
N LYS A 238 -4.32 -33.13 -10.28
CA LYS A 238 -3.94 -33.54 -11.64
C LYS A 238 -5.09 -34.21 -12.40
N ARG A 239 -5.83 -35.12 -11.77
CA ARG A 239 -6.95 -35.83 -12.39
C ARG A 239 -8.11 -34.88 -12.73
N ALA A 240 -8.32 -33.84 -11.93
CA ALA A 240 -9.30 -32.79 -12.20
C ALA A 240 -9.00 -31.99 -13.48
N ILE A 241 -7.72 -31.91 -13.87
CA ILE A 241 -7.29 -31.25 -15.11
C ILE A 241 -7.68 -32.11 -16.32
N THR A 242 -7.50 -33.42 -16.23
CA THR A 242 -7.72 -34.36 -17.36
C THR A 242 -9.16 -34.85 -17.48
N SER A 243 -9.92 -34.92 -16.38
CA SER A 243 -11.28 -35.47 -16.34
C SER A 243 -12.33 -34.41 -16.00
N PRO A 244 -13.14 -33.93 -16.95
CA PRO A 244 -14.19 -32.93 -16.72
C PRO A 244 -15.27 -33.40 -15.72
N ASP A 245 -15.58 -34.70 -15.71
CA ASP A 245 -16.64 -35.28 -14.87
C ASP A 245 -16.40 -35.07 -13.37
N LEU A 246 -15.14 -35.09 -12.93
CA LEU A 246 -14.77 -34.83 -11.53
C LEU A 246 -15.07 -33.40 -11.10
N ARG A 247 -15.06 -32.43 -12.03
CA ARG A 247 -15.27 -31.01 -11.71
C ARG A 247 -16.72 -30.72 -11.31
N HIS A 248 -17.66 -31.55 -11.73
CA HIS A 248 -19.07 -31.41 -11.32
C HIS A 248 -19.28 -31.74 -9.84
N LEU A 249 -18.35 -32.48 -9.22
CA LEU A 249 -18.37 -32.80 -7.80
C LEU A 249 -17.75 -31.68 -6.94
N PHE A 250 -17.17 -30.64 -7.55
CA PHE A 250 -16.47 -29.61 -6.80
C PHE A 250 -17.46 -28.61 -6.23
N GLN A 251 -17.34 -28.36 -4.93
CA GLN A 251 -18.20 -27.41 -4.27
C GLN A 251 -17.81 -25.98 -4.66
N SER A 252 -18.76 -25.17 -5.08
CA SER A 252 -18.49 -23.78 -5.48
C SER A 252 -18.35 -22.87 -4.26
N VAL A 253 -17.27 -22.08 -4.22
CA VAL A 253 -17.01 -21.03 -3.24
C VAL A 253 -16.87 -19.71 -3.99
N ASP A 254 -17.82 -18.79 -3.79
CA ASP A 254 -17.83 -17.50 -4.47
C ASP A 254 -17.48 -16.36 -3.50
N PHE A 255 -16.26 -15.83 -3.63
CA PHE A 255 -15.79 -14.70 -2.85
C PHE A 255 -16.45 -13.36 -3.26
N GLY A 256 -17.22 -13.35 -4.34
CA GLY A 256 -17.91 -12.19 -4.86
C GLY A 256 -16.99 -11.22 -5.61
N VAL A 257 -17.47 -9.98 -5.75
CA VAL A 257 -16.71 -8.88 -6.33
C VAL A 257 -16.11 -8.05 -5.20
N ILE A 258 -14.79 -8.06 -5.08
CA ILE A 258 -14.06 -7.27 -4.07
C ILE A 258 -13.13 -6.26 -4.74
N GLU A 259 -12.84 -5.17 -4.06
CA GLU A 259 -11.87 -4.20 -4.56
C GLU A 259 -10.44 -4.68 -4.27
N TYR A 260 -9.45 -4.12 -4.98
CA TYR A 260 -8.06 -4.34 -4.58
C TYR A 260 -7.89 -3.95 -3.11
N GLY A 261 -7.09 -4.72 -2.36
CA GLY A 261 -6.78 -4.50 -0.94
C GLY A 261 -7.89 -4.85 0.06
N GLU A 262 -9.12 -5.07 -0.41
CA GLU A 262 -10.12 -5.80 0.38
C GLU A 262 -9.75 -7.28 0.47
N GLN A 263 -10.33 -7.97 1.45
CA GLN A 263 -10.23 -9.41 1.57
C GLN A 263 -11.61 -10.04 1.81
N SER A 264 -11.85 -11.16 1.16
CA SER A 264 -13.01 -12.02 1.38
C SER A 264 -12.55 -13.33 2.00
N LEU A 265 -13.27 -13.80 3.01
CA LEU A 265 -12.95 -14.99 3.78
C LEU A 265 -14.10 -15.99 3.67
N CYS A 266 -13.77 -17.24 3.38
CA CYS A 266 -14.70 -18.36 3.45
C CYS A 266 -14.19 -19.36 4.49
N ARG A 267 -15.08 -19.83 5.37
CA ARG A 267 -14.73 -20.79 6.41
C ARG A 267 -15.19 -22.18 6.02
N VAL A 268 -14.31 -23.15 6.17
CA VAL A 268 -14.61 -24.58 6.00
C VAL A 268 -14.38 -25.25 7.34
N SER A 269 -15.41 -25.83 7.93
CA SER A 269 -15.31 -26.55 9.20
C SER A 269 -15.31 -28.05 8.97
N VAL A 270 -14.34 -28.75 9.55
CA VAL A 270 -14.25 -30.20 9.53
C VAL A 270 -14.48 -30.72 10.94
N ILE A 271 -15.38 -31.69 11.09
CA ILE A 271 -15.70 -32.32 12.37
C ILE A 271 -15.29 -33.79 12.28
N ASN A 272 -14.37 -34.20 13.15
CA ASN A 272 -13.98 -35.59 13.32
C ASN A 272 -14.93 -36.25 14.32
N HIS A 273 -15.84 -37.09 13.82
CA HIS A 273 -16.75 -37.89 14.65
C HIS A 273 -16.15 -39.24 15.05
N GLY A 274 -14.97 -39.58 14.52
CA GLY A 274 -14.26 -40.83 14.79
C GLY A 274 -13.44 -40.79 16.08
N GLN A 275 -12.91 -41.96 16.47
CA GLN A 275 -12.07 -42.15 17.66
C GLN A 275 -10.57 -41.96 17.42
N LEU A 276 -10.16 -41.78 16.16
CA LEU A 276 -8.77 -41.63 15.75
C LEU A 276 -8.52 -40.20 15.27
N ASP A 277 -7.31 -39.71 15.55
CA ASP A 277 -6.86 -38.41 15.06
C ASP A 277 -6.62 -38.46 13.56
N LEU A 278 -7.07 -37.41 12.84
CA LEU A 278 -7.05 -37.38 11.39
C LEU A 278 -5.99 -36.40 10.88
N GLU A 279 -4.99 -36.91 10.17
CA GLU A 279 -4.01 -36.08 9.47
C GLU A 279 -4.62 -35.51 8.18
N TYR A 280 -4.45 -34.20 7.95
CA TYR A 280 -4.99 -33.53 6.77
C TYR A 280 -3.93 -32.69 6.05
N HIS A 281 -4.19 -32.45 4.76
CA HIS A 281 -3.40 -31.51 3.96
C HIS A 281 -4.29 -30.76 2.95
N TRP A 282 -4.07 -29.45 2.85
CA TRP A 282 -4.67 -28.56 1.86
C TRP A 282 -3.70 -28.26 0.73
N LEU A 283 -4.21 -28.29 -0.51
CA LEU A 283 -3.48 -27.87 -1.69
C LEU A 283 -4.33 -26.91 -2.51
N LEU A 284 -3.74 -25.80 -2.94
CA LEU A 284 -4.29 -24.94 -3.98
C LEU A 284 -3.70 -25.38 -5.32
N GLY A 285 -4.55 -25.76 -6.27
CA GLY A 285 -4.16 -26.27 -7.57
C GLY A 285 -5.03 -25.73 -8.70
N PRO A 286 -4.66 -25.97 -9.96
CA PRO A 286 -5.42 -25.49 -11.10
C PRO A 286 -6.69 -26.35 -11.29
N ALA A 287 -7.80 -25.70 -11.60
CA ALA A 287 -9.09 -26.36 -11.78
C ALA A 287 -9.44 -26.62 -13.26
N LYS A 288 -8.80 -25.90 -14.20
CA LYS A 288 -8.96 -26.04 -15.66
C LYS A 288 -7.64 -25.80 -16.39
N VAL A 289 -7.43 -26.47 -17.53
CA VAL A 289 -6.36 -26.13 -18.49
C VAL A 289 -6.74 -24.84 -19.21
N SER A 290 -5.81 -23.88 -19.27
CA SER A 290 -5.95 -22.74 -20.16
C SER A 290 -5.91 -23.23 -21.62
N ARG A 291 -6.98 -23.07 -22.40
CA ARG A 291 -7.02 -23.48 -23.82
C ARG A 291 -5.87 -22.80 -24.57
N VAL A 292 -4.79 -23.53 -24.80
CA VAL A 292 -3.82 -23.29 -25.87
C VAL A 292 -3.96 -24.48 -26.82
N GLU A 293 -4.05 -24.17 -28.11
CA GLU A 293 -4.34 -25.12 -29.19
C GLU A 293 -3.44 -26.37 -29.12
N ALA A 294 -4.07 -27.53 -29.37
CA ALA A 294 -3.52 -28.85 -29.17
C ALA A 294 -2.29 -29.15 -30.04
N GLY A 295 -1.18 -29.52 -29.40
CA GLY A 295 -0.15 -30.40 -29.94
C GLY A 295 -0.32 -31.84 -29.43
N PRO A 296 0.28 -32.85 -30.07
CA PRO A 296 -0.07 -34.25 -29.86
C PRO A 296 0.24 -34.73 -28.44
N ALA A 297 -0.63 -35.63 -27.97
CA ALA A 297 -0.65 -36.23 -26.65
C ALA A 297 0.58 -37.10 -26.42
N ASP A 298 1.54 -36.58 -25.65
CA ASP A 298 2.44 -37.36 -24.79
C ASP A 298 3.30 -36.39 -23.96
N SER A 299 2.80 -35.95 -22.81
CA SER A 299 3.64 -35.62 -21.64
C SER A 299 2.75 -35.40 -20.41
N ASP A 300 3.02 -36.16 -19.35
CA ASP A 300 2.45 -36.06 -17.99
C ASP A 300 2.87 -34.77 -17.23
N ALA A 301 3.26 -33.73 -17.95
CA ALA A 301 3.73 -32.46 -17.39
C ALA A 301 2.64 -31.38 -17.55
N LEU A 302 2.27 -30.72 -16.45
CA LEU A 302 1.50 -29.47 -16.52
C LEU A 302 2.24 -28.50 -17.46
N THR A 303 1.54 -27.88 -18.40
CA THR A 303 2.15 -26.96 -19.34
C THR A 303 2.72 -25.74 -18.59
N LYS A 304 3.85 -25.17 -19.04
CA LYS A 304 4.45 -23.93 -18.49
C LYS A 304 3.43 -22.81 -18.13
N PRO A 305 2.41 -22.50 -18.96
CA PRO A 305 1.43 -21.45 -18.62
C PRO A 305 0.50 -21.79 -17.44
N ASP A 306 0.29 -23.06 -17.11
CA ASP A 306 -0.55 -23.48 -15.96
C ASP A 306 0.20 -23.31 -14.62
N MET A 307 1.52 -23.54 -14.61
CA MET A 307 2.38 -23.21 -13.46
C MET A 307 2.47 -21.68 -13.25
N ASP A 308 2.59 -20.91 -14.33
CA ASP A 308 2.58 -19.43 -14.25
C ASP A 308 1.27 -18.88 -13.65
N LEU A 309 0.13 -19.57 -13.78
CA LEU A 309 -1.14 -19.16 -13.15
C LEU A 309 -1.15 -19.38 -11.63
N ILE A 310 -0.60 -20.51 -11.17
CA ILE A 310 -0.49 -20.82 -9.73
C ILE A 310 0.54 -19.89 -9.09
N ASP A 311 1.67 -19.65 -9.74
CA ASP A 311 2.71 -18.74 -9.23
C ASP A 311 2.19 -17.30 -9.14
N ARG A 312 1.33 -16.88 -10.09
CA ARG A 312 0.66 -15.56 -10.07
C ARG A 312 -0.27 -15.36 -8.88
N TYR A 313 -0.96 -16.40 -8.41
CA TYR A 313 -1.99 -16.27 -7.38
C TYR A 313 -1.62 -16.82 -6.00
N VAL A 314 -0.69 -17.79 -5.92
CA VAL A 314 -0.43 -18.62 -4.73
C VAL A 314 1.02 -18.52 -4.21
N GLN A 315 2.03 -18.39 -5.09
CA GLN A 315 3.45 -18.45 -4.66
C GLN A 315 4.15 -17.09 -4.49
N SER A 316 3.44 -15.97 -4.67
CA SER A 316 4.02 -14.65 -4.42
C SER A 316 4.12 -14.37 -2.91
N GLY A 317 5.09 -13.55 -2.48
CA GLY A 317 5.27 -13.18 -1.05
C GLY A 317 4.05 -12.53 -0.38
N ASN A 318 2.99 -12.21 -1.14
CA ASN A 318 1.66 -11.91 -0.64
C ASN A 318 0.61 -12.61 -1.54
N PRO A 319 0.22 -13.86 -1.25
CA PRO A 319 -0.62 -14.65 -2.14
C PRO A 319 -2.02 -14.05 -2.25
N VAL A 320 -2.52 -13.93 -3.48
CA VAL A 320 -3.87 -13.45 -3.79
C VAL A 320 -4.92 -14.42 -3.25
N ILE A 321 -4.60 -15.71 -3.22
CA ILE A 321 -5.45 -16.73 -2.60
C ILE A 321 -4.62 -17.63 -1.69
N SER A 322 -5.14 -17.90 -0.49
CA SER A 322 -4.46 -18.73 0.52
C SER A 322 -5.44 -19.55 1.35
N VAL A 323 -4.94 -20.65 1.92
CA VAL A 323 -5.67 -21.51 2.86
C VAL A 323 -4.87 -21.63 4.14
N SER A 324 -5.53 -21.49 5.28
CA SER A 324 -4.88 -21.63 6.59
C SER A 324 -5.81 -22.31 7.62
N PRO A 325 -5.29 -23.22 8.46
CA PRO A 325 -3.98 -23.88 8.37
C PRO A 325 -3.86 -24.83 7.16
N GLN A 326 -2.66 -24.96 6.57
CA GLN A 326 -2.47 -25.78 5.37
C GLN A 326 -2.36 -27.29 5.67
N SER A 327 -1.76 -27.68 6.78
CA SER A 327 -1.65 -29.07 7.19
C SER A 327 -1.70 -29.19 8.71
N GLY A 328 -1.97 -30.40 9.20
CA GLY A 328 -2.03 -30.68 10.64
C GLY A 328 -2.81 -31.94 10.95
N THR A 329 -3.26 -32.02 12.19
CA THR A 329 -4.03 -33.15 12.73
C THR A 329 -5.33 -32.64 13.35
N ILE A 330 -6.43 -33.36 13.17
CA ILE A 330 -7.73 -33.10 13.79
C ILE A 330 -7.97 -34.18 14.84
N ASP A 331 -7.87 -33.79 16.11
CA ASP A 331 -8.09 -34.72 17.22
C ASP A 331 -9.49 -35.34 17.18
N SER A 332 -9.61 -36.55 17.72
CA SER A 332 -10.89 -37.23 17.88
C SER A 332 -11.96 -36.35 18.57
N GLY A 333 -13.16 -36.30 17.99
CA GLY A 333 -14.31 -35.56 18.53
C GLY A 333 -14.21 -34.03 18.39
N LYS A 334 -13.17 -33.49 17.74
CA LYS A 334 -12.98 -32.04 17.60
C LYS A 334 -13.49 -31.51 16.26
N LYS A 335 -13.84 -30.22 16.29
CA LYS A 335 -14.13 -29.39 15.12
C LYS A 335 -12.96 -28.45 14.86
N VAL A 336 -12.42 -28.46 13.65
CA VAL A 336 -11.38 -27.53 13.19
C VAL A 336 -11.94 -26.70 12.04
N THR A 337 -11.70 -25.39 12.08
CA THR A 337 -12.14 -24.46 11.03
C THR A 337 -10.95 -23.92 10.26
N PHE A 338 -11.00 -24.09 8.94
CA PHE A 338 -10.06 -23.60 7.95
C PHE A 338 -10.59 -22.31 7.34
N THR A 339 -9.68 -21.41 6.96
CA THR A 339 -10.02 -20.15 6.29
C THR A 339 -9.41 -20.14 4.90
N LEU A 340 -10.28 -20.13 3.88
CA LEU A 340 -9.94 -19.77 2.51
C LEU A 340 -9.99 -18.24 2.40
N ARG A 341 -8.91 -17.61 1.95
CA ARG A 341 -8.78 -16.15 1.86
C ARG A 341 -8.52 -15.73 0.43
N PHE A 342 -9.34 -14.83 -0.09
CA PHE A 342 -9.11 -14.10 -1.35
C PHE A 342 -8.77 -12.63 -1.05
N ALA A 343 -7.54 -12.22 -1.32
CA ALA A 343 -6.99 -10.90 -0.97
C ALA A 343 -6.10 -10.34 -2.10
N PRO A 344 -6.71 -9.85 -3.19
CA PRO A 344 -5.99 -9.29 -4.32
C PRO A 344 -5.30 -7.97 -3.93
N SER A 345 -3.97 -7.97 -3.85
CA SER A 345 -3.18 -6.76 -3.61
C SER A 345 -2.76 -6.08 -4.91
N ALA A 346 -2.67 -4.74 -4.90
CA ALA A 346 -2.07 -4.00 -6.00
C ALA A 346 -0.60 -4.45 -6.22
N PRO A 347 -0.11 -4.53 -7.47
CA PRO A 347 1.27 -4.90 -7.75
C PRO A 347 2.24 -3.90 -7.09
N LYS A 348 3.00 -4.38 -6.09
CA LYS A 348 4.06 -3.58 -5.46
C LYS A 348 5.25 -3.46 -6.42
N GLY A 349 5.58 -2.25 -6.86
CA GLY A 349 6.93 -1.96 -7.37
C GLY A 349 7.12 -1.12 -8.64
N THR A 350 6.10 -0.67 -9.36
CA THR A 350 6.32 0.06 -10.63
C THR A 350 6.08 1.56 -10.52
N LYS A 351 7.17 2.33 -10.39
CA LYS A 351 7.22 3.81 -10.54
C LYS A 351 7.01 4.28 -12.00
N SER A 352 6.21 3.59 -12.80
CA SER A 352 6.01 3.86 -14.23
C SER A 352 4.53 4.09 -14.57
N LEU A 353 4.26 5.12 -15.39
CA LEU A 353 2.96 5.49 -15.93
C LEU A 353 2.23 4.36 -16.68
N GLU A 354 2.92 3.28 -17.07
CA GLU A 354 2.32 2.16 -17.80
C GLU A 354 1.55 1.17 -16.90
N ALA A 355 1.81 1.18 -15.58
CA ALA A 355 1.12 0.29 -14.63
C ALA A 355 -0.35 0.67 -14.38
N SER A 356 -0.73 1.94 -14.55
CA SER A 356 -2.12 2.40 -14.38
C SER A 356 -3.05 2.00 -15.54
N ARG A 357 -2.49 1.59 -16.69
CA ARG A 357 -3.25 0.99 -17.81
C ARG A 357 -3.31 -0.53 -17.76
N ALA A 358 -2.58 -1.19 -16.84
CA ALA A 358 -2.31 -2.62 -16.91
C ALA A 358 -2.46 -3.40 -15.58
N SER A 359 -3.24 -2.90 -14.60
CA SER A 359 -3.74 -3.79 -13.54
C SER A 359 -4.84 -4.67 -14.17
N LYS A 360 -4.45 -5.81 -14.78
CA LYS A 360 -5.43 -6.78 -15.27
C LYS A 360 -6.35 -7.16 -14.09
N PRO A 361 -7.68 -7.06 -14.25
CA PRO A 361 -8.60 -7.50 -13.20
C PRO A 361 -8.31 -8.96 -12.89
N VAL A 362 -8.15 -9.26 -11.61
CA VAL A 362 -7.99 -10.64 -11.14
C VAL A 362 -9.38 -11.27 -11.17
N LYS A 363 -9.50 -12.37 -11.91
CA LYS A 363 -10.73 -13.16 -11.96
C LYS A 363 -10.36 -14.62 -11.71
N LEU A 364 -10.90 -15.19 -10.63
CA LEU A 364 -10.64 -16.57 -10.24
C LEU A 364 -11.39 -17.56 -11.13
N ASP A 365 -12.64 -17.28 -11.54
CA ASP A 365 -13.41 -17.98 -12.60
C ASP A 365 -13.24 -19.52 -12.71
N ASN A 366 -13.06 -20.21 -11.58
CA ASN A 366 -12.73 -21.64 -11.54
C ASN A 366 -11.44 -21.99 -12.32
N LEU A 367 -10.44 -21.12 -12.24
CA LEU A 367 -9.05 -21.34 -12.66
C LEU A 367 -8.27 -22.03 -11.54
N VAL A 368 -8.59 -21.74 -10.28
CA VAL A 368 -7.96 -22.30 -9.08
C VAL A 368 -9.02 -23.04 -8.26
N ALA A 369 -8.64 -24.20 -7.71
CA ALA A 369 -9.43 -24.97 -6.75
C ALA A 369 -8.61 -25.25 -5.48
N ALA A 370 -9.31 -25.36 -4.35
CA ALA A 370 -8.73 -25.84 -3.09
C ALA A 370 -9.08 -27.31 -2.90
N PHE A 371 -8.11 -28.13 -2.51
CA PHE A 371 -8.25 -29.56 -2.29
C PHE A 371 -7.90 -29.89 -0.84
N LEU A 372 -8.78 -30.60 -0.14
CA LEU A 372 -8.56 -31.09 1.21
C LEU A 372 -8.50 -32.61 1.17
N GLY A 373 -7.36 -33.18 1.55
CA GLY A 373 -7.17 -34.62 1.69
C GLY A 373 -7.04 -35.02 3.14
N ILE A 374 -7.73 -36.09 3.53
CA ILE A 374 -7.61 -36.74 4.83
C ILE A 374 -6.86 -38.04 4.64
N ARG A 375 -5.79 -38.26 5.41
CA ARG A 375 -4.98 -39.47 5.31
C ARG A 375 -5.86 -40.73 5.42
N ASP A 376 -5.68 -41.65 4.48
CA ASP A 376 -6.44 -42.91 4.37
C ASP A 376 -7.98 -42.72 4.31
N GLY A 377 -8.43 -41.49 4.02
CA GLY A 377 -9.81 -41.03 4.08
C GLY A 377 -10.23 -40.22 2.85
N PRO A 378 -11.37 -39.51 2.90
CA PRO A 378 -11.92 -38.86 1.73
C PRO A 378 -11.12 -37.63 1.27
N VAL A 379 -11.34 -37.26 0.00
CA VAL A 379 -10.84 -36.02 -0.59
C VAL A 379 -12.00 -35.11 -0.94
N TYR A 380 -11.90 -33.84 -0.57
CA TYR A 380 -12.85 -32.78 -0.89
C TYR A 380 -12.20 -31.77 -1.83
N ALA A 381 -12.98 -31.15 -2.72
CA ALA A 381 -12.50 -30.13 -3.63
C ALA A 381 -13.48 -28.96 -3.75
N PHE A 382 -12.92 -27.76 -3.86
CA PHE A 382 -13.65 -26.50 -3.87
C PHE A 382 -13.25 -25.67 -5.09
N SER A 383 -14.20 -25.38 -5.98
CA SER A 383 -14.01 -24.46 -7.10
C SER A 383 -14.13 -23.02 -6.62
N LEU A 384 -13.09 -22.22 -6.85
CA LEU A 384 -12.99 -20.87 -6.31
C LEU A 384 -13.39 -19.84 -7.38
N PHE A 385 -14.35 -18.99 -7.03
CA PHE A 385 -14.87 -17.90 -7.83
C PHE A 385 -14.67 -16.57 -7.11
N GLY A 386 -14.50 -15.50 -7.86
CA GLY A 386 -14.26 -14.17 -7.32
C GLY A 386 -13.61 -13.27 -8.35
N SER A 387 -13.85 -11.97 -8.24
CA SER A 387 -13.33 -10.99 -9.20
C SER A 387 -12.95 -9.69 -8.52
N THR A 388 -12.03 -8.95 -9.14
CA THR A 388 -11.70 -7.60 -8.71
C THR A 388 -12.46 -6.54 -9.50
N SER A 389 -13.08 -5.59 -8.80
CA SER A 389 -13.59 -4.36 -9.40
C SER A 389 -12.64 -3.19 -9.16
N LYS A 390 -12.53 -2.30 -10.14
CA LYS A 390 -11.94 -0.98 -9.94
C LYS A 390 -12.98 -0.06 -9.28
N PRO A 391 -12.60 0.82 -8.34
CA PRO A 391 -13.52 1.83 -7.79
C PRO A 391 -14.18 2.67 -8.90
N LYS A 392 -15.42 3.11 -8.68
CA LYS A 392 -16.17 3.88 -9.67
C LYS A 392 -16.03 5.39 -9.48
N LEU A 393 -14.79 5.90 -9.38
CA LEU A 393 -14.54 7.33 -9.37
C LEU A 393 -14.63 7.92 -10.79
N HIS A 394 -15.50 8.91 -10.99
CA HIS A 394 -15.61 9.68 -12.22
C HIS A 394 -15.04 11.09 -12.03
N LEU A 395 -14.13 11.49 -12.93
CA LEU A 395 -13.59 12.85 -13.02
C LEU A 395 -14.43 13.65 -14.01
N SER A 396 -14.78 14.91 -13.72
CA SER A 396 -15.54 15.75 -14.68
C SER A 396 -14.80 15.98 -16.01
N THR A 397 -13.47 15.92 -16.00
CA THR A 397 -12.62 16.00 -17.19
C THR A 397 -11.31 15.25 -16.97
N GLU A 398 -10.69 14.80 -18.06
CA GLU A 398 -9.33 14.23 -18.06
C GLU A 398 -8.26 15.28 -18.35
N LEU A 399 -8.65 16.47 -18.82
CA LEU A 399 -7.76 17.58 -19.16
C LEU A 399 -8.32 18.90 -18.63
N ILE A 400 -7.49 19.62 -17.88
CA ILE A 400 -7.75 20.99 -17.44
C ILE A 400 -6.72 21.89 -18.11
N SER A 401 -7.20 22.74 -19.02
CA SER A 401 -6.38 23.70 -19.74
C SER A 401 -6.68 25.11 -19.25
N PHE A 402 -5.69 25.74 -18.63
CA PHE A 402 -5.75 27.14 -18.19
C PHE A 402 -5.52 28.14 -19.32
N GLY A 403 -5.22 27.66 -20.53
CA GLY A 403 -4.90 28.52 -21.66
C GLY A 403 -3.67 29.40 -21.37
N ARG A 404 -3.78 30.71 -21.64
CA ARG A 404 -2.69 31.67 -21.41
C ARG A 404 -2.96 32.44 -20.13
N VAL A 405 -1.97 32.51 -19.25
CA VAL A 405 -2.02 33.22 -17.97
C VAL A 405 -0.75 34.04 -17.80
N PHE A 406 -0.88 35.27 -17.30
CA PHE A 406 0.30 36.09 -17.06
C PHE A 406 1.18 35.52 -15.94
N VAL A 407 2.49 35.66 -16.11
CA VAL A 407 3.46 35.35 -15.05
C VAL A 407 3.14 36.14 -13.79
N HIS A 408 3.21 35.48 -12.64
CA HIS A 408 2.81 36.02 -11.35
C HIS A 408 3.37 37.43 -11.09
N ARG A 409 2.46 38.36 -10.79
CA ARG A 409 2.75 39.71 -10.29
C ARG A 409 1.72 40.07 -9.23
N THR A 410 2.15 40.83 -8.23
CA THR A 410 1.28 41.33 -7.18
C THR A 410 0.09 42.10 -7.79
N GLY A 411 -1.13 41.71 -7.41
CA GLY A 411 -2.36 42.34 -7.87
C GLY A 411 -3.01 41.73 -9.13
N LEU A 412 -2.40 40.71 -9.76
CA LEU A 412 -3.07 39.92 -10.79
C LEU A 412 -3.89 38.78 -10.17
N ASN A 413 -5.08 38.54 -10.73
CA ASN A 413 -5.93 37.42 -10.33
C ASN A 413 -5.32 36.08 -10.75
N GLN A 414 -5.47 35.08 -9.90
CA GLN A 414 -5.01 33.72 -10.15
C GLN A 414 -6.04 33.00 -11.04
N ALA A 415 -5.57 32.24 -12.03
CA ALA A 415 -6.48 31.41 -12.83
C ALA A 415 -6.85 30.16 -12.04
N ARG A 416 -8.16 29.95 -11.82
CA ARG A 416 -8.70 28.78 -11.10
C ARG A 416 -9.74 28.07 -11.96
N LEU A 417 -9.70 26.75 -12.00
CA LEU A 417 -10.68 25.93 -12.72
C LEU A 417 -11.18 24.78 -11.84
N PRO A 418 -12.50 24.48 -11.85
CA PRO A 418 -13.08 23.42 -11.05
C PRO A 418 -12.83 22.04 -11.66
N LEU A 419 -12.57 21.07 -10.80
CA LEU A 419 -12.58 19.64 -11.08
C LEU A 419 -13.57 18.97 -10.13
N VAL A 420 -14.58 18.30 -10.68
CA VAL A 420 -15.57 17.57 -9.87
C VAL A 420 -15.18 16.11 -9.82
N LEU A 421 -15.03 15.58 -8.61
CA LEU A 421 -14.85 14.17 -8.33
C LEU A 421 -16.21 13.58 -7.92
N SER A 422 -16.64 12.51 -8.57
CA SER A 422 -17.94 11.88 -8.29
C SER A 422 -17.76 10.40 -7.97
N ASN A 423 -18.29 9.96 -6.83
CA ASN A 423 -18.42 8.53 -6.54
C ASN A 423 -19.65 7.99 -7.28
N CYS A 424 -19.42 7.22 -8.35
CA CYS A 424 -20.48 6.57 -9.13
C CYS A 424 -20.81 5.15 -8.63
N ASP A 425 -20.31 4.76 -7.46
CA ASP A 425 -20.77 3.57 -6.77
C ASP A 425 -22.13 3.81 -6.08
N GLN A 426 -22.96 2.77 -6.02
CA GLN A 426 -24.32 2.83 -5.45
C GLN A 426 -24.36 2.35 -4.00
N ASP A 427 -23.36 1.56 -3.58
CA ASP A 427 -23.38 0.86 -2.29
C ASP A 427 -22.15 1.18 -1.43
N LYS A 428 -21.01 1.53 -2.03
CA LYS A 428 -19.73 1.72 -1.32
C LYS A 428 -19.24 3.17 -1.27
N SER A 429 -18.78 3.59 -0.09
CA SER A 429 -18.02 4.83 0.06
C SER A 429 -16.57 4.64 -0.40
N ILE A 430 -15.97 5.69 -0.98
CA ILE A 430 -14.57 5.68 -1.42
C ILE A 430 -13.76 6.74 -0.68
N THR A 431 -12.52 6.44 -0.32
CA THR A 431 -11.56 7.43 0.17
C THR A 431 -10.75 7.96 -1.00
N VAL A 432 -10.55 9.27 -1.09
CA VAL A 432 -9.81 9.90 -2.20
C VAL A 432 -8.75 10.83 -1.64
N GLU A 433 -7.51 10.64 -2.09
CA GLU A 433 -6.35 11.43 -1.70
C GLU A 433 -5.58 11.89 -2.96
N ALA A 434 -5.06 13.13 -2.95
CA ALA A 434 -4.15 13.57 -4.01
C ALA A 434 -2.71 13.17 -3.67
N VAL A 435 -2.10 12.33 -4.49
CA VAL A 435 -0.75 11.77 -4.25
C VAL A 435 0.35 12.48 -5.01
N THR A 436 0.00 13.46 -5.86
CA THR A 436 1.00 14.21 -6.64
C THR A 436 1.52 15.39 -5.85
N MET A 437 2.83 15.39 -5.59
CA MET A 437 3.51 16.55 -5.01
C MET A 437 3.59 17.70 -6.03
N LEU A 438 3.07 18.86 -5.63
CA LEU A 438 2.99 20.06 -6.45
C LEU A 438 3.71 21.27 -5.83
N GLU A 439 4.53 21.09 -4.79
CA GLU A 439 5.19 22.20 -4.06
C GLU A 439 6.07 23.08 -4.96
N ASP A 440 6.81 22.48 -5.91
CA ASP A 440 7.63 23.20 -6.90
C ASP A 440 6.93 23.42 -8.26
N SER A 441 5.61 23.20 -8.30
CA SER A 441 4.81 23.31 -9.52
C SER A 441 4.08 24.65 -9.58
N PRO A 442 3.89 25.24 -10.78
CA PRO A 442 2.99 26.38 -10.92
C PRO A 442 1.51 26.02 -10.72
N PHE A 443 1.19 24.72 -10.60
CA PHE A 443 -0.16 24.24 -10.31
C PHE A 443 -0.30 23.96 -8.82
N SER A 444 -1.41 24.34 -8.20
CA SER A 444 -1.72 24.02 -6.80
C SER A 444 -3.19 23.68 -6.60
N HIS A 445 -3.51 22.94 -5.55
CA HIS A 445 -4.89 22.64 -5.14
C HIS A 445 -5.00 22.61 -3.61
N PRO A 446 -6.14 23.04 -3.03
CA PRO A 446 -6.37 22.94 -1.59
C PRO A 446 -6.89 21.55 -1.16
N PHE A 447 -7.04 20.60 -2.09
CA PHE A 447 -7.64 19.30 -1.81
C PHE A 447 -6.87 18.52 -0.74
N THR A 448 -7.61 18.00 0.23
CA THR A 448 -7.15 17.10 1.28
C THR A 448 -7.87 15.76 1.16
N ALA A 449 -7.36 14.73 1.82
CA ALA A 449 -7.98 13.40 1.76
C ALA A 449 -9.41 13.43 2.32
N ILE A 450 -10.37 12.91 1.56
CA ILE A 450 -11.79 12.87 1.95
C ILE A 450 -12.40 11.48 1.75
N VAL A 451 -13.57 11.27 2.36
CA VAL A 451 -14.43 10.11 2.12
C VAL A 451 -15.67 10.55 1.36
N LEU A 452 -15.89 10.02 0.15
CA LEU A 452 -17.08 10.25 -0.67
C LEU A 452 -18.07 9.09 -0.50
N LYS A 453 -19.27 9.37 0.00
CA LYS A 453 -20.37 8.39 0.10
C LYS A 453 -20.88 7.98 -1.28
N PRO A 454 -21.65 6.88 -1.40
CA PRO A 454 -22.29 6.50 -2.65
C PRO A 454 -23.07 7.65 -3.29
N GLY A 455 -22.80 7.95 -4.57
CA GLY A 455 -23.42 9.06 -5.30
C GLY A 455 -22.93 10.47 -4.94
N GLU A 456 -22.06 10.64 -3.94
CA GLU A 456 -21.57 11.94 -3.50
C GLU A 456 -20.56 12.54 -4.50
N LYS A 457 -20.52 13.87 -4.56
CA LYS A 457 -19.62 14.63 -5.42
C LYS A 457 -18.91 15.71 -4.61
N THR A 458 -17.63 15.94 -4.92
CA THR A 458 -16.89 17.10 -4.40
C THR A 458 -16.31 17.91 -5.55
N GLU A 459 -16.21 19.21 -5.36
CA GLU A 459 -15.55 20.13 -6.29
C GLU A 459 -14.19 20.56 -5.73
N ILE A 460 -13.19 20.65 -6.59
CA ILE A 460 -11.83 21.07 -6.27
C ILE A 460 -11.44 22.21 -7.21
N LEU A 461 -11.03 23.35 -6.66
CA LEU A 461 -10.48 24.46 -7.44
C LEU A 461 -8.98 24.29 -7.63
N ILE A 462 -8.56 24.00 -8.85
CA ILE A 462 -7.14 23.89 -9.22
C ILE A 462 -6.67 25.27 -9.67
N SER A 463 -5.57 25.74 -9.08
CA SER A 463 -4.98 27.05 -9.36
C SER A 463 -3.73 26.90 -10.25
N PHE A 464 -3.52 27.87 -11.14
CA PHE A 464 -2.31 27.96 -11.98
C PHE A 464 -1.66 29.33 -11.87
N ILE A 465 -0.42 29.34 -11.37
CA ILE A 465 0.41 30.52 -11.11
C ILE A 465 1.77 30.32 -11.82
N PRO A 466 1.90 30.71 -13.10
CA PRO A 466 3.15 30.55 -13.83
C PRO A 466 4.24 31.50 -13.32
N THR A 467 5.46 30.98 -13.17
CA THR A 467 6.64 31.74 -12.70
C THR A 467 7.48 32.30 -13.85
N CYS A 468 7.43 31.66 -15.01
CA CYS A 468 8.13 32.06 -16.24
C CYS A 468 7.23 31.97 -17.48
N SER A 469 7.58 32.71 -18.54
CA SER A 469 6.86 32.71 -19.81
C SER A 469 7.18 31.45 -20.65
N LYS A 470 6.49 30.35 -20.37
CA LYS A 470 6.64 29.05 -21.08
C LYS A 470 5.37 28.20 -20.99
N ASN A 471 5.34 27.07 -21.70
CA ASN A 471 4.28 26.06 -21.56
C ASN A 471 4.57 25.16 -20.35
N TYR A 472 3.52 24.84 -19.60
CA TYR A 472 3.55 23.95 -18.44
C TYR A 472 2.59 22.79 -18.67
N LYS A 473 3.05 21.60 -18.31
CA LYS A 473 2.25 20.38 -18.34
C LYS A 473 2.59 19.54 -17.12
N LYS A 474 1.58 19.07 -16.40
CA LYS A 474 1.72 18.21 -15.23
C LYS A 474 0.52 17.27 -15.16
N THR A 475 0.68 16.11 -14.53
CA THR A 475 -0.44 15.20 -14.27
C THR A 475 -0.69 15.16 -12.78
N LEU A 476 -1.89 15.54 -12.35
CA LEU A 476 -2.36 15.40 -10.98
C LEU A 476 -3.02 14.04 -10.83
N GLN A 477 -2.58 13.26 -9.85
CA GLN A 477 -3.04 11.91 -9.57
C GLN A 477 -3.80 11.85 -8.25
N PHE A 478 -4.97 11.24 -8.29
CA PHE A 478 -5.78 10.87 -7.14
C PHE A 478 -5.66 9.38 -6.88
N GLU A 479 -5.40 9.00 -5.64
CA GLU A 479 -5.41 7.63 -5.16
C GLU A 479 -6.72 7.37 -4.41
N VAL A 480 -7.40 6.29 -4.78
CA VAL A 480 -8.70 5.88 -4.25
C VAL A 480 -8.52 4.59 -3.48
N ASN A 481 -9.00 4.56 -2.22
CA ASN A 481 -8.88 3.43 -1.30
C ASN A 481 -7.41 2.95 -1.12
N GLY A 482 -6.43 3.85 -1.30
CA GLY A 482 -4.99 3.57 -1.19
C GLY A 482 -4.39 2.73 -2.33
N LEU A 483 -5.13 2.48 -3.42
CA LEU A 483 -4.80 1.42 -4.38
C LEU A 483 -5.04 1.80 -5.84
N ALA A 484 -6.18 2.42 -6.16
CA ALA A 484 -6.52 2.77 -7.54
C ALA A 484 -6.14 4.22 -7.85
N ARG A 485 -5.45 4.45 -8.98
CA ARG A 485 -5.03 5.80 -9.39
C ARG A 485 -5.85 6.35 -10.57
N TYR A 486 -6.19 7.62 -10.48
CA TYR A 486 -6.90 8.41 -11.49
C TYR A 486 -6.09 9.67 -11.76
N GLY A 487 -5.80 9.96 -13.04
CA GLY A 487 -4.97 11.09 -13.43
C GLY A 487 -5.77 12.13 -14.20
N VAL A 488 -5.54 13.41 -13.91
CA VAL A 488 -5.99 14.55 -14.71
C VAL A 488 -4.77 15.29 -15.24
N SER A 489 -4.75 15.58 -16.54
CA SER A 489 -3.69 16.38 -17.17
C SER A 489 -3.97 17.86 -16.94
N LEU A 490 -2.98 18.57 -16.42
CA LEU A 490 -3.00 20.02 -16.20
C LEU A 490 -2.08 20.68 -17.23
N GLU A 491 -2.62 21.63 -17.99
CA GLU A 491 -1.88 22.36 -19.02
C GLU A 491 -2.11 23.88 -18.90
N GLY A 492 -1.08 24.67 -19.14
CA GLY A 492 -1.17 26.13 -19.12
C GLY A 492 0.08 26.80 -19.68
N THR A 493 -0.08 27.99 -20.27
CA THR A 493 1.01 28.79 -20.83
C THR A 493 1.19 30.08 -20.05
N GLY A 494 2.36 30.24 -19.43
CA GLY A 494 2.78 31.52 -18.87
C GLY A 494 3.14 32.51 -19.97
N ILE A 495 2.67 33.76 -19.86
CA ILE A 495 3.07 34.87 -20.74
C ILE A 495 3.56 36.07 -19.92
N ALA A 496 4.56 36.81 -20.40
CA ALA A 496 5.04 38.01 -19.73
C ALA A 496 4.09 39.19 -19.93
N LEU A 497 3.86 39.98 -18.88
CA LEU A 497 3.13 41.26 -18.95
C LEU A 497 4.10 42.38 -19.31
N GLU A 498 4.21 42.67 -20.60
CA GLU A 498 5.07 43.73 -21.13
C GLU A 498 4.25 44.66 -22.02
N LEU A 499 4.00 45.87 -21.54
CA LEU A 499 3.40 46.94 -22.33
C LEU A 499 4.50 47.70 -23.06
N GLN A 500 4.23 48.08 -24.30
CA GLN A 500 5.10 48.96 -25.07
C GLN A 500 4.57 50.38 -24.95
N VAL A 501 5.46 51.31 -24.66
CA VAL A 501 5.12 52.73 -24.55
C VAL A 501 5.93 53.51 -25.57
N GLU A 502 5.22 54.10 -26.54
CA GLU A 502 5.81 54.94 -27.57
C GLU A 502 5.60 56.42 -27.21
N LYS A 503 6.68 57.21 -27.32
CA LYS A 503 6.66 58.65 -27.02
C LYS A 503 6.01 59.41 -28.16
N CYS A 504 5.06 60.29 -27.85
CA CYS A 504 4.56 61.30 -28.77
C CYS A 504 4.85 62.72 -28.22
N LEU A 505 4.91 63.67 -29.15
CA LEU A 505 5.43 65.02 -29.00
C LEU A 505 4.82 65.75 -27.79
N ALA A 506 5.65 66.50 -27.05
CA ALA A 506 5.18 67.47 -26.07
C ALA A 506 5.10 68.85 -26.73
N GLU A 507 3.95 69.52 -26.61
CA GLU A 507 3.73 70.88 -27.07
C GLU A 507 3.61 71.80 -25.85
N ILE A 508 4.50 72.81 -25.76
CA ILE A 508 4.42 73.85 -24.74
C ILE A 508 3.49 74.93 -25.29
N VAL A 509 2.34 75.12 -24.64
CA VAL A 509 1.34 76.12 -24.98
C VAL A 509 1.43 77.26 -23.96
N SER A 510 1.95 78.40 -24.39
CA SER A 510 1.82 79.65 -23.63
C SER A 510 0.37 80.15 -23.69
N SER A 511 -0.13 80.73 -22.58
CA SER A 511 -1.49 81.27 -22.44
C SER A 511 -1.94 82.21 -23.57
N ASP A 512 -1.00 82.84 -24.26
CA ASP A 512 -1.29 83.98 -25.14
C ASP A 512 -1.49 83.61 -26.62
N ASN A 513 -1.34 82.34 -27.03
CA ASN A 513 -1.56 81.92 -28.43
C ASN A 513 -2.14 80.51 -28.55
N LEU A 514 -3.44 80.36 -28.28
CA LEU A 514 -4.20 79.20 -28.74
C LEU A 514 -4.53 79.37 -30.24
N ARG A 515 -3.65 78.91 -31.13
CA ARG A 515 -3.97 78.42 -32.50
C ARG A 515 -2.70 78.07 -33.29
N SER A 516 -2.23 76.82 -33.15
CA SER A 516 -1.81 75.94 -34.26
C SER A 516 -0.86 74.86 -33.71
N MET A 517 -1.31 73.60 -33.80
CA MET A 517 -0.46 72.43 -33.54
C MET A 517 0.60 72.38 -34.64
N LYS A 518 1.86 72.76 -34.36
CA LYS A 518 2.96 72.60 -35.31
C LYS A 518 3.65 71.25 -35.06
N ARG A 519 3.52 70.33 -36.02
CA ARG A 519 4.36 69.11 -36.07
C ARG A 519 5.83 69.53 -36.10
N SER A 520 6.55 69.28 -35.00
CA SER A 520 8.02 69.30 -35.03
C SER A 520 8.49 68.10 -35.86
N THR A 521 9.18 68.38 -36.96
CA THR A 521 9.83 67.39 -37.83
C THR A 521 11.31 67.24 -37.49
N ASP A 522 11.68 67.25 -36.21
CA ASP A 522 13.08 67.08 -35.82
C ASP A 522 13.48 65.58 -35.81
N PRO A 523 14.36 65.11 -36.72
CA PRO A 523 14.71 63.71 -36.86
C PRO A 523 15.58 63.16 -35.71
N LYS A 524 15.98 64.01 -34.74
CA LYS A 524 16.78 63.62 -33.58
C LYS A 524 15.99 62.96 -32.45
N PHE A 525 14.66 62.95 -32.50
CA PHE A 525 13.81 62.19 -31.56
C PHE A 525 13.70 60.71 -31.97
N LYS A 526 14.83 60.04 -32.20
CA LYS A 526 14.88 58.58 -32.29
C LYS A 526 14.97 57.99 -30.89
N ALA A 527 14.12 56.99 -30.68
CA ALA A 527 13.91 56.24 -29.45
C ALA A 527 15.22 55.89 -28.72
N LEU A 528 15.48 56.59 -27.62
CA LEU A 528 16.28 56.07 -26.51
C LEU A 528 15.61 56.49 -25.21
N GLY A 529 15.12 55.49 -24.46
CA GLY A 529 14.99 55.50 -23.02
C GLY A 529 14.43 56.73 -22.28
N ARG A 530 13.26 56.49 -21.67
CA ARG A 530 12.87 56.96 -20.32
C ARG A 530 12.54 58.45 -20.14
N GLY A 531 11.43 58.87 -20.74
CA GLY A 531 10.56 59.88 -20.11
C GLY A 531 9.90 60.89 -21.02
N VAL A 532 8.74 61.37 -20.57
CA VAL A 532 8.02 62.54 -21.05
C VAL A 532 8.60 63.74 -20.31
N ASP A 533 9.25 64.63 -21.06
CA ASP A 533 9.71 65.91 -20.53
C ASP A 533 8.66 66.96 -20.88
N LEU A 534 8.02 67.49 -19.84
CA LEU A 534 6.98 68.51 -19.91
C LEU A 534 7.59 69.91 -20.01
N GLY A 535 8.91 70.03 -19.89
CA GLY A 535 9.67 71.26 -20.07
C GLY A 535 9.79 72.11 -18.81
N ALA A 536 10.51 73.22 -18.98
CA ALA A 536 10.68 74.28 -17.98
C ALA A 536 9.65 75.38 -18.22
N LEU A 537 8.54 75.34 -17.49
CA LEU A 537 7.44 76.28 -17.63
C LEU A 537 7.62 77.50 -16.72
N LYS A 538 7.01 78.63 -17.07
CA LYS A 538 6.76 79.75 -16.16
C LYS A 538 5.34 79.67 -15.62
N VAL A 539 5.08 80.26 -14.45
CA VAL A 539 3.72 80.37 -13.89
C VAL A 539 2.76 80.93 -14.94
N GLY A 540 1.64 80.24 -15.17
CA GLY A 540 0.63 80.58 -16.19
C GLY A 540 0.83 79.90 -17.56
N GLN A 541 1.95 79.20 -17.78
CA GLN A 541 2.15 78.36 -18.97
C GLN A 541 1.59 76.95 -18.78
N CYS A 542 1.29 76.28 -19.88
CA CYS A 542 0.80 74.91 -19.91
C CYS A 542 1.64 74.06 -20.89
N SER A 543 1.85 72.79 -20.58
CA SER A 543 2.49 71.82 -21.47
C SER A 543 1.60 70.60 -21.61
N ARG A 544 1.47 70.08 -22.83
CA ARG A 544 0.70 68.87 -23.11
C ARG A 544 1.58 67.86 -23.83
N ALA A 545 1.52 66.62 -23.40
CA ALA A 545 2.23 65.51 -24.03
C ALA A 545 1.30 64.34 -24.24
N ILE A 546 1.45 63.62 -25.34
CA ILE A 546 0.66 62.42 -25.63
C ILE A 546 1.59 61.21 -25.56
N VAL A 547 1.12 60.13 -24.94
CA VAL A 547 1.84 58.87 -24.80
C VAL A 547 0.97 57.75 -25.36
N GLN A 548 1.55 56.92 -26.23
CA GLN A 548 0.85 55.76 -26.78
C GLN A 548 1.23 54.51 -25.98
N VAL A 549 0.24 53.84 -25.41
CA VAL A 549 0.42 52.54 -24.74
C VAL A 549 -0.11 51.46 -25.64
N ILE A 550 0.73 50.47 -25.94
CA ILE A 550 0.46 49.35 -26.84
C ILE A 550 0.51 48.07 -26.00
N ASN A 551 -0.50 47.22 -26.17
CA ASN A 551 -0.55 45.88 -25.60
C ASN A 551 -0.11 44.84 -26.66
N PRO A 552 1.21 44.50 -26.77
CA PRO A 552 1.67 43.47 -27.68
C PRO A 552 1.32 42.04 -27.20
N THR A 553 0.80 41.91 -25.97
CA THR A 553 0.54 40.60 -25.35
C THR A 553 -0.65 39.90 -26.02
N LYS A 554 -0.79 38.59 -25.81
CA LYS A 554 -1.87 37.80 -26.44
C LYS A 554 -3.20 37.87 -25.68
N LEU A 555 -3.25 38.56 -24.53
CA LEU A 555 -4.43 38.69 -23.68
C LEU A 555 -4.89 40.14 -23.62
N ASP A 556 -6.18 40.31 -23.44
CA ASP A 556 -6.79 41.62 -23.26
C ASP A 556 -6.52 42.13 -21.84
N LEU A 557 -6.24 43.43 -21.75
CA LEU A 557 -5.97 44.10 -20.49
C LEU A 557 -7.01 45.19 -20.25
N PHE A 558 -7.43 45.37 -19.01
CA PHE A 558 -8.35 46.41 -18.62
C PHE A 558 -7.64 47.43 -17.73
N LEU A 559 -7.56 48.68 -18.19
CA LEU A 559 -6.98 49.79 -17.43
C LEU A 559 -8.04 50.37 -16.49
N HIS A 560 -7.81 50.26 -15.19
CA HIS A 560 -8.70 50.79 -14.15
C HIS A 560 -8.40 52.26 -13.82
N SER A 561 -7.13 52.57 -13.60
CA SER A 561 -6.70 53.90 -13.15
C SER A 561 -5.27 54.20 -13.57
N LEU A 562 -4.93 55.48 -13.61
CA LEU A 562 -3.59 56.01 -13.82
C LEU A 562 -3.21 56.82 -12.59
N SER A 563 -1.95 56.74 -12.17
CA SER A 563 -1.41 57.49 -11.04
C SER A 563 0.10 57.71 -11.19
N VAL A 564 0.69 58.53 -10.32
CA VAL A 564 2.11 58.87 -10.38
C VAL A 564 2.81 58.46 -9.07
N MET A 565 3.99 57.84 -9.18
CA MET A 565 4.79 57.33 -8.07
C MET A 565 6.28 57.73 -8.18
N PRO A 566 6.95 58.18 -7.09
CA PRO A 566 6.40 58.53 -5.79
C PRO A 566 5.77 59.93 -5.88
N GLY A 567 4.48 60.05 -5.58
CA GLY A 567 3.80 61.34 -5.58
C GLY A 567 4.52 62.35 -4.69
N SER A 568 5.23 63.31 -5.28
CA SER A 568 5.99 64.28 -4.50
C SER A 568 5.05 65.23 -3.76
N LYS A 569 5.47 65.66 -2.56
CA LYS A 569 4.80 66.75 -1.85
C LYS A 569 4.78 68.06 -2.67
N SER A 570 5.71 68.21 -3.62
CA SER A 570 5.86 69.38 -4.49
C SER A 570 4.77 69.49 -5.55
N LEU A 571 4.22 68.37 -6.04
CA LEU A 571 3.09 68.37 -6.97
C LEU A 571 1.74 68.65 -6.30
N GLN A 572 1.69 68.59 -4.96
CA GLN A 572 0.50 68.82 -4.11
C GLN A 572 -0.78 68.08 -4.53
N PHE A 573 -0.68 67.05 -5.39
CA PHE A 573 -1.80 66.32 -6.01
C PHE A 573 -3.02 67.19 -6.34
N ASP A 574 -2.76 68.40 -6.82
CA ASP A 574 -3.82 69.23 -7.38
C ASP A 574 -4.04 68.77 -8.83
N PRO A 575 -5.21 68.19 -9.17
CA PRO A 575 -5.52 67.79 -10.53
C PRO A 575 -5.48 68.98 -11.51
N GLU A 576 -5.50 70.22 -11.03
CA GLU A 576 -5.30 71.40 -11.88
C GLU A 576 -3.83 71.58 -12.32
N VAL A 577 -2.87 71.05 -11.56
CA VAL A 577 -1.43 71.20 -11.83
C VAL A 577 -0.89 70.11 -12.75
N LEU A 578 -1.23 68.84 -12.51
CA LEU A 578 -0.85 67.71 -13.36
C LEU A 578 -2.04 66.77 -13.54
N SER A 579 -2.55 66.68 -14.76
CA SER A 579 -3.69 65.82 -15.11
C SER A 579 -3.38 64.92 -16.29
N TRP A 580 -4.17 63.85 -16.43
CA TRP A 580 -4.10 62.93 -17.55
C TRP A 580 -5.49 62.48 -17.98
N ARG A 581 -5.66 62.18 -19.26
CA ARG A 581 -6.87 61.57 -19.80
C ARG A 581 -6.54 60.59 -20.92
N VAL A 582 -7.31 59.51 -21.03
CA VAL A 582 -7.25 58.63 -22.20
C VAL A 582 -8.01 59.30 -23.34
N MET A 583 -7.35 59.59 -24.45
CA MET A 583 -8.01 60.21 -25.61
C MET A 583 -9.12 59.30 -26.13
N ASN A 584 -10.28 59.89 -26.40
CA ASN A 584 -11.53 59.26 -26.84
C ASN A 584 -12.42 58.60 -25.76
N LYS A 585 -12.15 58.79 -24.45
CA LYS A 585 -13.10 58.54 -23.35
C LYS A 585 -12.89 59.52 -22.19
N SER A 586 -13.96 59.99 -21.56
CA SER A 586 -13.87 60.77 -20.33
C SER A 586 -13.82 59.81 -19.14
N LEU A 587 -12.64 59.59 -18.54
CA LEU A 587 -12.46 58.78 -17.32
C LEU A 587 -12.91 59.54 -16.05
N SER A 588 -14.11 60.10 -16.07
CA SER A 588 -14.71 60.75 -14.90
C SER A 588 -15.32 59.75 -13.91
N ASN A 589 -15.48 58.48 -14.31
CA ASN A 589 -16.04 57.43 -13.47
C ASN A 589 -15.04 56.26 -13.35
N PRO A 590 -14.60 55.85 -12.14
CA PRO A 590 -13.66 54.73 -11.94
C PRO A 590 -14.19 53.36 -12.40
N LEU A 591 -15.49 53.25 -12.71
CA LEU A 591 -16.11 52.07 -13.33
C LEU A 591 -15.97 52.05 -14.87
N GLU A 592 -15.59 53.17 -15.50
CA GLU A 592 -15.34 53.28 -16.94
C GLU A 592 -13.85 53.05 -17.27
N GLY A 593 -13.32 51.89 -16.90
CA GLY A 593 -11.99 51.50 -17.35
C GLY A 593 -11.90 51.35 -18.87
N THR A 594 -10.67 51.28 -19.39
CA THR A 594 -10.42 51.15 -20.84
C THR A 594 -9.86 49.77 -21.17
N LEU A 595 -10.60 49.02 -21.99
CA LEU A 595 -10.12 47.75 -22.56
C LEU A 595 -9.04 48.01 -23.62
N ILE A 596 -7.90 47.35 -23.46
CA ILE A 596 -6.80 47.33 -24.42
C ILE A 596 -6.68 45.91 -24.94
N SER A 597 -7.23 45.68 -26.14
CA SER A 597 -7.17 44.37 -26.79
C SER A 597 -5.73 43.89 -26.93
N GLY A 598 -5.52 42.59 -26.76
CA GLY A 598 -4.27 41.93 -27.07
C GLY A 598 -3.94 42.00 -28.56
N LYS A 599 -2.76 41.49 -28.92
CA LYS A 599 -2.22 41.45 -30.29
C LYS A 599 -2.03 42.84 -30.91
N GLY A 600 -1.64 43.82 -30.08
CA GLY A 600 -1.24 45.16 -30.53
C GLY A 600 -2.32 46.24 -30.39
N GLY A 601 -3.35 46.03 -29.57
CA GLY A 601 -4.31 47.09 -29.22
C GLY A 601 -3.60 48.28 -28.57
N LYS A 602 -4.13 49.50 -28.81
CA LYS A 602 -3.45 50.75 -28.46
C LYS A 602 -4.39 51.73 -27.80
N ILE A 603 -3.89 52.47 -26.82
CA ILE A 603 -4.55 53.63 -26.23
C ILE A 603 -3.60 54.83 -26.25
N MET A 604 -4.17 56.03 -26.26
CA MET A 604 -3.43 57.28 -26.20
C MET A 604 -3.76 57.99 -24.90
N ILE A 605 -2.76 58.37 -24.12
CA ILE A 605 -2.89 59.11 -22.87
C ILE A 605 -2.36 60.52 -23.11
N GLU A 606 -3.22 61.53 -22.98
CA GLU A 606 -2.80 62.94 -22.94
C GLU A 606 -2.49 63.33 -21.50
N ILE A 607 -1.33 63.93 -21.29
CA ILE A 607 -0.79 64.40 -20.01
C ILE A 607 -0.69 65.92 -20.10
N THR A 608 -1.25 66.63 -19.14
CA THR A 608 -1.25 68.09 -19.08
C THR A 608 -0.57 68.56 -17.80
N PHE A 609 0.42 69.45 -17.95
CA PHE A 609 1.11 70.11 -16.83
C PHE A 609 0.86 71.61 -16.90
N GLN A 610 0.18 72.14 -15.88
CA GLN A 610 -0.24 73.53 -15.78
C GLN A 610 0.05 74.08 -14.37
N PRO A 611 1.31 74.42 -14.08
CA PRO A 611 1.69 74.90 -12.76
C PRO A 611 1.13 76.30 -12.47
N THR A 612 0.53 76.44 -11.29
CA THR A 612 -0.04 77.69 -10.76
C THR A 612 0.95 78.48 -9.87
N ALA A 613 2.03 77.84 -9.42
CA ALA A 613 3.08 78.44 -8.59
C ALA A 613 4.46 77.86 -8.94
N ARG A 614 5.52 78.47 -8.42
CA ARG A 614 6.90 77.98 -8.57
C ARG A 614 7.00 76.53 -8.09
N MET A 615 7.67 75.69 -8.87
CA MET A 615 7.83 74.27 -8.57
C MET A 615 9.24 73.81 -8.90
N ALA A 616 9.90 73.17 -7.93
CA ALA A 616 11.21 72.55 -8.13
C ALA A 616 11.14 71.44 -9.20
N PRO A 617 12.26 71.11 -9.86
CA PRO A 617 12.29 70.02 -10.83
C PRO A 617 11.81 68.69 -10.23
N PHE A 618 10.83 68.06 -10.89
CA PHE A 618 10.31 66.75 -10.48
C PHE A 618 10.67 65.67 -11.52
N THR A 619 10.76 64.43 -11.04
CA THR A 619 10.89 63.24 -11.89
C THR A 619 10.11 62.11 -11.24
N GLU A 620 8.97 61.76 -11.80
CA GLU A 620 8.07 60.76 -11.22
C GLU A 620 7.59 59.75 -12.26
N GLN A 621 7.14 58.58 -11.85
CA GLN A 621 6.74 57.50 -12.76
C GLN A 621 5.21 57.45 -12.90
N LEU A 622 4.72 57.65 -14.12
CA LEU A 622 3.33 57.35 -14.46
C LEU A 622 3.15 55.83 -14.45
N VAL A 623 2.24 55.34 -13.62
CA VAL A 623 1.86 53.94 -13.50
C VAL A 623 0.38 53.77 -13.84
N GLY A 624 0.03 52.62 -14.42
CA GLY A 624 -1.37 52.24 -14.61
C GLY A 624 -1.71 51.00 -13.80
N GLN A 625 -2.93 50.93 -13.27
CA GLN A 625 -3.49 49.72 -12.67
C GLN A 625 -4.22 48.91 -13.73
N PHE A 626 -3.71 47.72 -14.02
CA PHE A 626 -4.24 46.84 -15.06
C PHE A 626 -4.73 45.51 -14.47
N SER A 627 -5.91 45.07 -14.90
CA SER A 627 -6.38 43.70 -14.72
C SER A 627 -6.41 42.95 -16.05
N VAL A 628 -6.51 41.63 -15.97
CA VAL A 628 -6.51 40.73 -17.12
C VAL A 628 -7.95 40.34 -17.40
N VAL A 629 -8.35 40.43 -18.66
CA VAL A 629 -9.63 39.88 -19.10
C VAL A 629 -9.36 38.47 -19.62
N TYR A 630 -9.65 37.48 -18.80
CA TYR A 630 -9.62 36.08 -19.22
C TYR A 630 -10.84 35.77 -20.07
N ASP A 631 -10.76 34.68 -20.84
CA ASP A 631 -11.86 34.17 -21.64
C ASP A 631 -13.13 33.97 -20.79
N ALA A 632 -14.30 34.21 -21.38
CA ALA A 632 -15.58 34.17 -20.68
C ALA A 632 -15.87 32.80 -20.04
N GLU A 633 -15.28 31.73 -20.57
CA GLU A 633 -15.36 30.37 -19.99
C GLU A 633 -14.51 30.19 -18.73
N ILE A 634 -13.33 30.82 -18.67
CA ILE A 634 -12.45 30.80 -17.49
C ILE A 634 -13.07 31.63 -16.37
N MET A 635 -13.67 32.79 -16.70
CA MET A 635 -14.34 33.67 -15.74
C MET A 635 -15.69 33.13 -15.27
N ARG A 636 -16.44 32.38 -16.10
CA ARG A 636 -17.71 31.75 -15.69
C ARG A 636 -17.53 30.72 -14.59
N ASN A 637 -16.37 30.06 -14.56
CA ASN A 637 -16.06 28.99 -13.62
C ASN A 637 -15.16 29.46 -12.45
N CYS A 638 -14.77 30.74 -12.42
CA CYS A 638 -14.13 31.35 -11.26
C CYS A 638 -15.22 31.89 -10.33
N PRO A 639 -15.27 31.49 -9.04
CA PRO A 639 -16.23 32.05 -8.10
C PRO A 639 -16.07 33.57 -8.02
N LEU A 640 -17.16 34.28 -8.31
CA LEU A 640 -17.24 35.72 -8.54
C LEU A 640 -16.86 36.59 -7.33
N GLU A 641 -16.68 36.00 -6.15
CA GLU A 641 -16.44 36.74 -4.90
C GLU A 641 -14.98 37.21 -4.69
N GLU A 642 -14.02 36.69 -5.47
CA GLU A 642 -12.60 37.11 -5.34
C GLU A 642 -12.09 38.03 -6.47
N CYS A 643 -12.89 38.30 -7.50
CA CYS A 643 -12.55 39.27 -8.53
C CYS A 643 -12.86 40.69 -8.03
N ASN A 644 -12.04 41.21 -7.11
CA ASN A 644 -12.13 42.60 -6.69
C ASN A 644 -11.93 43.49 -7.95
N PRO A 645 -12.86 44.37 -8.34
CA PRO A 645 -12.63 45.30 -9.45
C PRO A 645 -11.46 46.27 -9.21
N ASN A 646 -10.91 46.30 -7.99
CA ASN A 646 -9.69 47.02 -7.62
C ASN A 646 -8.42 46.13 -7.57
N SER A 647 -8.50 44.84 -7.94
CA SER A 647 -7.32 43.98 -8.10
C SER A 647 -6.68 44.25 -9.46
N GLY A 648 -5.64 45.09 -9.47
CA GLY A 648 -4.85 45.36 -10.67
C GLY A 648 -3.37 45.29 -10.37
N SER A 649 -2.60 44.74 -11.30
CA SER A 649 -1.15 44.90 -11.29
C SER A 649 -0.83 46.34 -11.63
N THR A 650 -0.02 46.97 -10.78
CA THR A 650 0.56 48.27 -11.12
C THR A 650 1.66 48.06 -12.15
N VAL A 651 1.54 48.68 -13.32
CA VAL A 651 2.52 48.59 -14.41
C VAL A 651 3.10 49.97 -14.68
N PRO A 652 4.43 50.14 -14.65
CA PRO A 652 5.06 51.39 -15.01
C PRO A 652 4.93 51.68 -16.51
N LEU A 653 4.52 52.90 -16.84
CA LEU A 653 4.33 53.34 -18.23
C LEU A 653 5.48 54.23 -18.71
N CYS A 654 5.68 55.39 -18.07
CA CYS A 654 6.74 56.32 -18.44
C CYS A 654 7.19 57.19 -17.26
N MET A 655 8.37 57.81 -17.37
CA MET A 655 8.83 58.82 -16.40
C MET A 655 8.35 60.20 -16.84
N LEU A 656 7.76 60.99 -15.97
CA LEU A 656 7.37 62.38 -16.19
C LEU A 656 8.42 63.30 -15.56
N LYS A 657 8.81 64.34 -16.29
CA LYS A 657 9.74 65.37 -15.81
C LYS A 657 9.19 66.75 -16.12
N GLY A 658 9.39 67.70 -15.22
CA GLY A 658 9.00 69.09 -15.44
C GLY A 658 9.50 69.98 -14.31
N LEU A 659 9.43 71.30 -14.52
CA LEU A 659 9.67 72.31 -13.50
C LEU A 659 8.83 73.56 -13.79
N CYS A 660 8.57 74.37 -12.76
CA CYS A 660 7.95 75.68 -12.92
C CYS A 660 8.82 76.78 -12.32
N GLN A 661 9.28 77.70 -13.16
CA GLN A 661 9.94 78.92 -12.76
C GLN A 661 8.91 79.93 -12.29
N GLY A 662 9.15 80.50 -11.12
CA GLY A 662 8.33 81.55 -10.54
C GLY A 662 9.14 82.41 -9.58
N ALA A 663 8.54 83.51 -9.15
CA ALA A 663 9.11 84.30 -8.07
C ALA A 663 8.69 83.69 -6.73
N GLU A 664 9.59 83.71 -5.74
CA GLU A 664 9.32 83.20 -4.40
C GLU A 664 9.99 84.15 -3.42
N PHE A 665 9.19 84.72 -2.53
CA PHE A 665 9.63 85.77 -1.63
C PHE A 665 9.36 85.39 -0.19
N ARG A 666 10.32 85.72 0.67
CA ARG A 666 10.16 85.61 2.11
C ARG A 666 10.82 86.78 2.80
N PHE A 667 10.28 87.20 3.92
CA PHE A 667 10.99 88.10 4.82
C PHE A 667 12.01 87.33 5.67
N ASP A 668 13.06 87.99 6.12
CA ASP A 668 14.01 87.44 7.09
C ASP A 668 13.38 87.28 8.48
N THR A 669 12.43 88.15 8.83
CA THR A 669 11.63 88.07 10.06
C THR A 669 10.14 88.26 9.76
N ALA A 670 9.30 87.56 10.53
CA ALA A 670 7.84 87.72 10.45
C ALA A 670 7.33 89.00 11.11
N GLN A 671 8.11 89.61 12.02
CA GLN A 671 7.75 90.83 12.73
C GLN A 671 8.97 91.71 13.01
N VAL A 672 8.76 93.03 12.98
CA VAL A 672 9.79 94.03 13.31
C VAL A 672 9.41 94.73 14.62
N SER A 673 10.09 94.37 15.71
CA SER A 673 9.83 94.98 17.02
C SER A 673 10.68 96.22 17.22
N PHE A 674 10.07 97.39 17.46
CA PHE A 674 10.81 98.64 17.68
C PHE A 674 11.27 98.84 19.12
N GLY A 675 10.63 98.20 20.10
CA GLY A 675 10.88 98.47 21.52
C GLY A 675 10.31 99.83 21.95
N ALA A 676 10.83 100.40 23.04
CA ALA A 676 10.40 101.71 23.52
C ALA A 676 10.93 102.84 22.60
N VAL A 677 10.03 103.65 22.05
CA VAL A 677 10.36 104.81 21.21
C VAL A 677 9.84 106.09 21.89
N VAL A 678 10.72 107.06 22.11
CA VAL A 678 10.38 108.33 22.76
C VAL A 678 9.48 109.17 21.86
N LEU A 679 8.40 109.72 22.41
CA LEU A 679 7.46 110.60 21.70
C LEU A 679 8.21 111.80 21.07
N GLY A 680 7.96 112.07 19.79
CA GLY A 680 8.65 113.12 19.02
C GLY A 680 9.99 112.70 18.42
N SER A 681 10.53 111.53 18.78
CA SER A 681 11.69 110.91 18.11
C SER A 681 11.24 109.96 16.99
N GLN A 682 12.21 109.39 16.27
CA GLN A 682 11.98 108.34 15.28
C GLN A 682 13.02 107.22 15.45
N LEU A 683 12.60 105.97 15.23
CA LEU A 683 13.48 104.81 15.24
C LEU A 683 13.34 104.05 13.92
N THR A 684 14.46 103.76 13.27
CA THR A 684 14.51 103.00 12.01
C THR A 684 15.10 101.62 12.23
N LYS A 685 14.45 100.58 11.71
CA LYS A 685 14.95 99.20 11.67
C LYS A 685 14.94 98.67 10.25
N ARG A 686 15.84 97.71 9.97
CA ARG A 686 15.94 97.05 8.66
C ARG A 686 15.09 95.78 8.63
N LEU A 687 14.34 95.60 7.55
CA LEU A 687 13.59 94.40 7.21
C LEU A 687 14.10 93.89 5.86
N LEU A 688 14.44 92.61 5.73
CA LEU A 688 14.97 92.06 4.49
C LEU A 688 13.92 91.23 3.77
N LEU A 689 13.68 91.55 2.51
CA LEU A 689 12.92 90.72 1.58
C LEU A 689 13.89 89.92 0.72
N ILE A 690 13.79 88.61 0.81
CA ILE A 690 14.67 87.67 0.12
C ILE A 690 13.89 87.05 -1.02
N ASN A 691 14.32 87.30 -2.27
CA ASN A 691 13.80 86.57 -3.44
C ASN A 691 14.56 85.24 -3.58
N SER A 692 13.98 84.15 -3.10
CA SER A 692 14.50 82.79 -3.27
C SER A 692 13.99 82.10 -4.54
N GLY A 693 13.21 82.78 -5.36
CA GLY A 693 12.67 82.26 -6.63
C GLY A 693 13.65 82.36 -7.80
N ASP A 694 13.20 81.88 -8.96
CA ASP A 694 14.00 81.82 -10.20
C ASP A 694 13.79 83.06 -11.08
N VAL A 695 12.77 83.86 -10.77
CA VAL A 695 12.37 85.04 -11.55
C VAL A 695 12.30 86.26 -10.63
N GLY A 696 12.71 87.42 -11.15
CA GLY A 696 12.56 88.69 -10.45
C GLY A 696 11.12 89.18 -10.45
N ALA A 697 10.72 89.97 -9.45
CA ALA A 697 9.39 90.57 -9.41
C ALA A 697 9.45 92.02 -8.91
N ARG A 698 8.43 92.79 -9.30
CA ARG A 698 8.22 94.14 -8.76
C ARG A 698 7.52 94.02 -7.42
N PHE A 699 7.90 94.83 -6.46
CA PHE A 699 7.20 94.95 -5.19
C PHE A 699 6.73 96.40 -5.02
N GLN A 700 5.59 96.59 -4.39
CA GLN A 700 5.08 97.92 -4.07
C GLN A 700 4.26 97.86 -2.78
N TRP A 701 4.69 98.59 -1.75
CA TRP A 701 3.95 98.68 -0.50
C TRP A 701 2.63 99.41 -0.70
N LYS A 702 1.54 98.87 -0.14
CA LYS A 702 0.24 99.56 -0.17
C LYS A 702 0.30 100.78 0.74
N ALA A 703 0.38 101.98 0.16
CA ALA A 703 0.44 103.24 0.92
C ALA A 703 -0.73 103.40 1.91
N GLN A 704 -1.90 102.87 1.58
CA GLN A 704 -3.10 102.87 2.43
C GLN A 704 -2.96 101.99 3.69
N SER A 705 -2.05 101.01 3.68
CA SER A 705 -1.76 100.16 4.85
C SER A 705 -0.75 100.77 5.82
N LEU A 706 -0.11 101.89 5.44
CA LEU A 706 0.84 102.59 6.30
C LEU A 706 0.10 103.64 7.14
N GLN A 707 0.14 103.48 8.47
CA GLN A 707 -0.35 104.52 9.37
C GLN A 707 0.57 105.76 9.34
N PRO A 708 0.08 106.98 9.68
CA PRO A 708 0.87 108.21 9.61
C PRO A 708 2.19 108.19 10.40
N GLN A 709 2.26 107.33 11.41
CA GLN A 709 3.41 107.13 12.29
C GLN A 709 4.44 106.12 11.77
N LEU A 710 4.20 105.46 10.62
CA LEU A 710 5.07 104.44 10.05
C LEU A 710 5.43 104.80 8.60
N SER A 711 6.72 104.85 8.27
CA SER A 711 7.20 105.00 6.90
C SER A 711 8.14 103.86 6.52
N ILE A 712 8.00 103.33 5.32
CA ILE A 712 8.87 102.27 4.77
C ILE A 712 9.54 102.79 3.50
N SER A 713 10.86 102.59 3.37
CA SER A 713 11.62 102.96 2.18
C SER A 713 12.55 101.82 1.72
N PRO A 714 12.62 101.47 0.43
CA PRO A 714 11.86 102.03 -0.68
C PRO A 714 10.40 101.55 -0.72
N MET A 715 9.48 102.42 -1.15
CA MET A 715 8.04 102.10 -1.28
C MET A 715 7.72 101.16 -2.45
N GLN A 716 8.59 101.12 -3.46
CA GLN A 716 8.46 100.25 -4.63
C GLN A 716 9.84 99.94 -5.20
N GLY A 717 9.96 98.84 -5.93
CA GLY A 717 11.21 98.45 -6.58
C GLY A 717 11.10 97.13 -7.33
N TYR A 718 12.26 96.62 -7.76
CA TYR A 718 12.38 95.33 -8.42
C TYR A 718 13.44 94.51 -7.72
N SER A 719 13.12 93.25 -7.40
CA SER A 719 14.04 92.32 -6.76
C SER A 719 14.38 91.20 -7.72
N THR A 720 15.65 91.06 -8.10
CA THR A 720 16.14 89.95 -8.94
C THR A 720 16.26 88.66 -8.14
N PRO A 721 16.35 87.48 -8.80
CA PRO A 721 16.59 86.20 -8.13
C PRO A 721 17.83 86.24 -7.25
N GLY A 722 17.72 85.73 -6.01
CA GLY A 722 18.81 85.72 -5.02
C GLY A 722 19.09 87.08 -4.36
N GLN A 723 18.44 88.16 -4.79
CA GLN A 723 18.62 89.48 -4.20
C GLN A 723 17.94 89.57 -2.83
N GLN A 724 18.62 90.22 -1.89
CA GLN A 724 18.06 90.66 -0.62
C GLN A 724 17.75 92.15 -0.71
N THR A 725 16.48 92.48 -0.81
CA THR A 725 16.02 93.88 -0.82
C THR A 725 15.88 94.35 0.63
N VAL A 726 16.59 95.41 0.99
CA VAL A 726 16.54 96.01 2.33
C VAL A 726 15.46 97.08 2.37
N PHE A 727 14.57 97.00 3.36
CA PHE A 727 13.60 98.04 3.69
C PHE A 727 13.98 98.72 5.00
N ASP A 728 14.09 100.04 4.97
CA ASP A 728 14.17 100.88 6.16
C ASP A 728 12.75 101.17 6.64
N VAL A 729 12.40 100.57 7.78
CA VAL A 729 11.10 100.73 8.44
C VAL A 729 11.29 101.71 9.59
N THR A 730 10.70 102.90 9.49
CA THR A 730 10.82 103.98 10.48
C THR A 730 9.50 104.19 11.20
N LEU A 731 9.53 104.07 12.53
CA LEU A 731 8.41 104.40 13.41
C LEU A 731 8.64 105.79 14.03
N LYS A 732 7.69 106.69 13.84
CA LYS A 732 7.64 108.06 14.39
C LYS A 732 6.33 108.27 15.17
N PRO A 733 6.29 107.94 16.47
CA PRO A 733 5.09 108.09 17.28
C PRO A 733 4.64 109.56 17.36
N SER A 734 3.37 109.82 17.06
CA SER A 734 2.76 111.16 17.14
C SER A 734 1.89 111.34 18.39
N GLN A 735 1.57 110.25 19.10
CA GLN A 735 0.81 110.24 20.35
C GLN A 735 1.38 109.20 21.31
N LEU A 736 1.21 109.41 22.62
CA LEU A 736 1.63 108.47 23.65
C LEU A 736 0.69 107.25 23.64
N ALA A 737 1.20 106.07 23.36
CA ALA A 737 0.44 104.81 23.37
C ALA A 737 1.25 103.70 24.06
N PRO A 738 0.62 102.85 24.90
CA PRO A 738 1.31 101.78 25.62
C PRO A 738 1.73 100.61 24.72
N ASP A 739 1.02 100.36 23.62
CA ASP A 739 1.35 99.36 22.60
C ASP A 739 0.89 99.88 21.22
N ILE A 740 1.73 99.71 20.20
CA ILE A 740 1.43 100.08 18.81
C ILE A 740 1.72 98.86 17.94
N ARG A 741 0.67 98.29 17.33
CA ARG A 741 0.78 97.20 16.37
C ARG A 741 0.23 97.65 15.03
N ILE A 742 1.03 97.46 13.98
CA ILE A 742 0.67 97.88 12.62
C ILE A 742 0.93 96.69 11.71
N GLU A 743 -0.11 96.25 11.01
CA GLU A 743 0.00 95.27 9.95
C GLU A 743 0.17 95.99 8.62
N VAL A 744 1.16 95.55 7.84
CA VAL A 744 1.48 96.12 6.53
C VAL A 744 1.47 95.01 5.49
N CYS A 745 0.97 95.31 4.29
CA CYS A 745 0.89 94.34 3.20
C CYS A 745 1.80 94.77 2.04
N LEU A 746 2.64 93.85 1.59
CA LEU A 746 3.46 93.99 0.39
C LEU A 746 2.91 93.12 -0.74
N PRO A 747 2.06 93.66 -1.63
CA PRO A 747 1.74 92.97 -2.88
C PRO A 747 2.99 92.86 -3.76
N LEU A 748 3.15 91.67 -4.34
CA LEU A 748 4.21 91.34 -5.29
C LEU A 748 3.59 91.24 -6.68
N TYR A 749 4.26 91.77 -7.69
CA TYR A 749 3.72 91.84 -9.05
C TYR A 749 4.60 91.06 -10.01
N ALA A 750 3.98 90.13 -10.73
CA ALA A 750 4.67 89.33 -11.74
C ALA A 750 5.20 90.22 -12.89
N PRO A 751 6.40 89.92 -13.42
CA PRO A 751 7.03 90.74 -14.45
C PRO A 751 6.26 90.81 -15.78
N VAL A 752 5.31 89.89 -16.05
CA VAL A 752 4.71 89.72 -17.39
C VAL A 752 3.23 90.12 -17.46
N HIS A 753 2.46 90.13 -16.36
CA HIS A 753 1.00 90.37 -16.44
C HIS A 753 0.44 91.38 -15.45
N GLY A 754 1.25 91.99 -14.55
CA GLY A 754 0.73 92.93 -13.55
C GLY A 754 -0.25 92.30 -12.54
N SER A 755 -0.46 90.99 -12.60
CA SER A 755 -1.17 90.20 -11.60
C SER A 755 -0.37 90.16 -10.29
N VAL A 756 -1.11 90.28 -9.18
CA VAL A 756 -0.54 90.15 -7.83
C VAL A 756 -0.22 88.67 -7.60
N ILE A 757 1.04 88.37 -7.27
CA ILE A 757 1.54 87.04 -6.88
C ILE A 757 1.12 86.74 -5.46
#